data_AF-A0A378KSQ5-F1
#
_entry.id   AF-A0A378KSQ5-F1
#
_cell.length_a   1.000
_cell.length_b   1.000
_cell.length_c   1.000
_cell.angle_alpha   90.00
_cell.angle_beta   90.00
_cell.angle_gamma   90.00
#
_symmetry.space_group_name_H-M   'P 1'
#
loop_
_entity.id
_entity.type
_entity.pdbx_description
1 polymer ?
#
loop_
_entity_poly.entity_id
_entity_poly.type
_entity_poly.pdbx_seq_one_letter_code
_entity_poly.pdbx_strand_id
1 'polypeptide(L)'
;MPMLAAPKSFPSLVQLVDDYNKIPEQEHIQRLFYLQKINYLSNTLSPNAELYEWMTNSEQNSFLDHLKAYHINPHASFFLKGIQFAQAVALYSKKEPVDEVVIDKEQAVALYSKKESVDEVVNDKEKEYPPNSEYALMQNRDDILLNKTFEESGDEYMALSLKLAQLALTDHKIKTKVQKQVIISEMVESKIQAVKGNTNFSEPVPFRVTYKTEPLGAGGNNANFRFKMSGWDEMMIFRVEDRSDLSLEQRLHSHPVSIYFIEDYVLFRKMVKNKLSPIEYRPVVLSQFANQGDLTEVAKKLHNQPATKIAAIAGYYFDQVTHFCSLLIDAKAYHPDIKLSNFLAHNNRLLISDRKTLIENAHPLVNTVRSSPNFAPDEYNDCLDFDVFGIDFNEKADTTVLDMPRFMAFQVGMILKEFLLLTQLDKLPDDFRNRDQSAASYFVSPPNPIINLSFLVQELTRTDPQKRMTIDQFKSLVKYRNMNPENFYNKVESEFPSAQLGIQDDIDEINTLLNEKKNNGFWQGIVSSFMNLFTPSTYHKDFLLRANEVFKKISESDPKETRLTRLAEKLAVKCYREYSHTYFKQCSQSLEAALYKQDWDKAPWYSKALYWLSFGLYNVERSSNVDIAAVKIKQDLKGEEFQMHFPLLEFLPPNELDHLGTLQSARFKEFLYSHVNEILPQDAEESEHSSSSCNDSEEEQKSRSSLRKLSRSLNKKSSEESDSLPSGTMVIKTDKSDQETVPTDSLPSGTMVIKKDETDNSLPLSDSLPSGTMKIKSDEEINAPLLAKDSLSSSSVKSTKKTKKELPSDTVVIRPSENGKKGMSFSFIKDLGIFHRSKKAADAEPKSRVSRFKKVDSVRTALLRGDGSNRHKAKGPQRLRVEDINWDPVTSDVNEPSLRTNSPQV
;
A
#
# COMPACT_ATOMS: atom_id res chain seq x y z
N MET A 1 31.58 -41.45 11.19
CA MET A 1 32.10 -40.60 12.30
C MET A 1 30.99 -39.68 12.84
N PRO A 2 31.08 -39.20 14.08
CA PRO A 2 30.11 -38.27 14.66
C PRO A 2 30.32 -36.81 14.18
N MET A 3 29.22 -36.09 13.98
CA MET A 3 29.20 -34.65 13.68
C MET A 3 29.68 -33.82 14.86
N LEU A 4 30.39 -32.73 14.58
CA LEU A 4 30.78 -31.73 15.58
C LEU A 4 29.56 -31.22 16.37
N ALA A 5 29.68 -31.20 17.71
CA ALA A 5 28.60 -30.80 18.61
C ALA A 5 28.09 -29.37 18.31
N ALA A 6 26.77 -29.19 18.35
CA ALA A 6 26.15 -27.88 18.16
C ALA A 6 26.44 -26.92 19.34
N PRO A 7 26.34 -25.59 19.14
CA PRO A 7 26.53 -24.64 20.22
C PRO A 7 25.49 -24.81 21.33
N LYS A 8 25.96 -24.83 22.59
CA LYS A 8 25.14 -25.07 23.79
C LYS A 8 24.02 -24.04 23.99
N SER A 9 24.13 -22.88 23.35
CA SER A 9 23.11 -21.82 23.33
C SER A 9 21.82 -22.21 22.59
N PHE A 10 21.79 -23.36 21.88
CA PHE A 10 20.61 -23.85 21.14
C PHE A 10 20.24 -25.29 21.54
N PRO A 11 19.57 -25.51 22.70
CA PRO A 11 19.33 -26.85 23.24
C PRO A 11 18.62 -27.83 22.28
N SER A 12 17.63 -27.36 21.53
CA SER A 12 16.92 -28.19 20.54
C SER A 12 17.81 -28.64 19.38
N LEU A 13 18.81 -27.83 19.00
CA LEU A 13 19.79 -28.19 17.98
C LEU A 13 20.82 -29.19 18.53
N VAL A 14 21.27 -28.98 19.77
CA VAL A 14 22.15 -29.93 20.49
C VAL A 14 21.50 -31.31 20.56
N GLN A 15 20.23 -31.39 20.98
CA GLN A 15 19.51 -32.67 21.06
C GLN A 15 19.48 -33.39 19.71
N LEU A 16 19.14 -32.69 18.61
CA LEU A 16 19.09 -33.30 17.29
C LEU A 16 20.46 -33.77 16.78
N VAL A 17 21.55 -33.06 17.11
CA VAL A 17 22.91 -33.47 16.76
C VAL A 17 23.40 -34.64 17.62
N ASP A 18 23.08 -34.66 18.91
CA ASP A 18 23.36 -35.78 19.80
C ASP A 18 22.59 -37.04 19.36
N ASP A 19 21.32 -36.89 18.97
CA ASP A 19 20.54 -38.00 18.42
C ASP A 19 21.09 -38.47 17.07
N TYR A 20 21.46 -37.55 16.16
CA TYR A 20 22.16 -37.90 14.91
C TYR A 20 23.45 -38.70 15.14
N ASN A 21 24.20 -38.34 16.18
CA ASN A 21 25.49 -38.97 16.52
C ASN A 21 25.35 -40.37 17.15
N LYS A 22 24.18 -40.73 17.67
CA LYS A 22 23.90 -42.09 18.18
C LYS A 22 23.53 -43.09 17.08
N ILE A 23 23.11 -42.60 15.90
CA ILE A 23 22.65 -43.46 14.80
C ILE A 23 23.84 -44.20 14.16
N PRO A 24 23.78 -45.55 13.98
CA PRO A 24 24.80 -46.30 13.26
C PRO A 24 25.08 -45.75 11.86
N GLU A 25 26.31 -45.86 11.39
CA GLU A 25 26.73 -45.24 10.11
C GLU A 25 26.00 -45.85 8.90
N GLN A 26 25.57 -47.11 9.02
CA GLN A 26 24.85 -47.88 8.01
C GLN A 26 23.37 -47.48 7.88
N GLU A 27 22.79 -46.83 8.89
CA GLU A 27 21.37 -46.43 8.92
C GLU A 27 21.17 -45.08 8.18
N HIS A 28 21.60 -45.04 6.92
CA HIS A 28 21.66 -43.83 6.10
C HIS A 28 20.33 -43.07 6.01
N ILE A 29 19.19 -43.76 6.00
CA ILE A 29 17.86 -43.12 5.91
C ILE A 29 17.51 -42.40 7.22
N GLN A 30 17.79 -43.01 8.38
CA GLN A 30 17.61 -42.36 9.68
C GLN A 30 18.58 -41.18 9.84
N ARG A 31 19.84 -41.33 9.40
CA ARG A 31 20.82 -40.24 9.35
C ARG A 31 20.34 -39.08 8.46
N LEU A 32 19.82 -39.36 7.27
CA LEU A 32 19.28 -38.35 6.34
C LEU A 32 18.07 -37.61 6.94
N PHE A 33 17.15 -38.32 7.61
CA PHE A 33 16.03 -37.72 8.32
C PHE A 33 16.49 -36.71 9.37
N TYR A 34 17.39 -37.10 10.28
CA TYR A 34 17.91 -36.21 11.32
C TYR A 34 18.74 -35.06 10.73
N LEU A 35 19.55 -35.31 9.70
CA LEU A 35 20.30 -34.27 8.99
C LEU A 35 19.37 -33.24 8.32
N GLN A 36 18.24 -33.67 7.77
CA GLN A 36 17.23 -32.77 7.22
C GLN A 36 16.48 -32.00 8.30
N LYS A 37 16.19 -32.62 9.45
CA LYS A 37 15.57 -32.00 10.63
C LYS A 37 16.48 -30.93 11.26
N ILE A 38 17.80 -31.21 11.34
CA ILE A 38 18.85 -30.24 11.71
C ILE A 38 18.89 -29.07 10.73
N ASN A 39 18.91 -29.34 9.41
CA ASN A 39 18.87 -28.28 8.39
C ASN A 39 17.59 -27.45 8.48
N TYR A 40 16.43 -28.06 8.75
CA TYR A 40 15.15 -27.36 8.91
C TYR A 40 15.25 -26.37 10.07
N LEU A 41 15.64 -26.84 11.27
CA LEU A 41 15.77 -26.00 12.46
C LEU A 41 16.81 -24.88 12.27
N SER A 42 17.94 -25.16 11.62
CA SER A 42 19.01 -24.17 11.41
C SER A 42 18.58 -22.95 10.58
N ASN A 43 17.54 -23.08 9.76
CA ASN A 43 16.99 -21.95 9.00
C ASN A 43 16.06 -21.07 9.85
N THR A 44 15.41 -21.61 10.88
CA THR A 44 14.51 -20.86 11.77
C THR A 44 15.24 -20.14 12.91
N LEU A 45 16.49 -20.54 13.19
CA LEU A 45 17.32 -19.90 14.22
C LEU A 45 17.91 -18.57 13.73
N SER A 46 17.78 -17.53 14.55
CA SER A 46 18.57 -16.30 14.41
C SER A 46 20.00 -16.56 14.89
N PRO A 47 21.04 -16.48 14.04
CA PRO A 47 22.39 -16.89 14.41
C PRO A 47 23.05 -15.92 15.39
N ASN A 48 23.78 -16.46 16.36
CA ASN A 48 24.87 -15.78 17.04
C ASN A 48 26.22 -16.16 16.36
N ALA A 49 27.34 -15.70 16.93
CA ALA A 49 28.67 -16.03 16.39
C ALA A 49 28.95 -17.55 16.37
N GLU A 50 28.69 -18.24 17.48
CA GLU A 50 28.94 -19.70 17.62
C GLU A 50 28.14 -20.52 16.60
N LEU A 51 26.85 -20.20 16.40
CA LEU A 51 26.00 -20.90 15.43
C LEU A 51 26.37 -20.54 14.00
N TYR A 52 26.75 -19.29 13.71
CA TYR A 52 27.26 -18.94 12.38
C TYR A 52 28.54 -19.71 12.04
N GLU A 53 29.48 -19.80 12.98
CA GLU A 53 30.71 -20.57 12.83
C GLU A 53 30.42 -22.06 12.61
N TRP A 54 29.60 -22.69 13.47
CA TRP A 54 29.21 -24.09 13.32
C TRP A 54 28.50 -24.40 11.99
N MET A 55 27.58 -23.53 11.55
CA MET A 55 26.88 -23.68 10.26
C MET A 55 27.76 -23.42 9.04
N THR A 56 28.90 -22.73 9.19
CA THR A 56 29.77 -22.35 8.06
C THR A 56 31.13 -23.04 8.05
N ASN A 57 31.48 -23.75 9.13
CA ASN A 57 32.65 -24.60 9.23
C ASN A 57 32.64 -25.65 8.09
N SER A 58 33.77 -25.77 7.39
CA SER A 58 33.98 -26.67 6.26
C SER A 58 35.05 -27.73 6.50
N GLU A 59 35.46 -27.92 7.75
CA GLU A 59 36.40 -28.94 8.20
C GLU A 59 35.71 -30.31 8.28
N GLN A 60 36.50 -31.36 8.50
CA GLN A 60 36.02 -32.73 8.60
C GLN A 60 35.06 -32.91 9.79
N ASN A 61 34.00 -33.70 9.61
CA ASN A 61 32.90 -33.92 10.56
C ASN A 61 32.04 -32.66 10.88
N SER A 62 32.24 -31.54 10.17
CA SER A 62 31.36 -30.38 10.27
C SER A 62 29.95 -30.69 9.73
N PHE A 63 28.97 -29.86 10.07
CA PHE A 63 27.62 -29.95 9.49
C PHE A 63 27.64 -29.89 7.95
N LEU A 64 28.55 -29.08 7.37
CA LEU A 64 28.71 -28.98 5.91
C LEU A 64 29.35 -30.24 5.30
N ASP A 65 30.31 -30.87 5.98
CA ASP A 65 30.93 -32.12 5.56
C ASP A 65 29.89 -33.27 5.53
N HIS A 66 29.06 -33.36 6.56
CA HIS A 66 27.96 -34.33 6.60
C HIS A 66 26.90 -34.11 5.50
N LEU A 67 26.62 -32.87 5.08
CA LEU A 67 25.77 -32.61 3.91
C LEU A 67 26.44 -33.04 2.60
N LYS A 68 27.73 -32.71 2.42
CA LYS A 68 28.53 -33.08 1.24
C LYS A 68 28.66 -34.59 1.06
N ALA A 69 28.78 -35.35 2.15
CA ALA A 69 28.84 -36.82 2.14
C ALA A 69 27.60 -37.48 1.52
N TYR A 70 26.46 -36.78 1.48
CA TYR A 70 25.22 -37.21 0.82
C TYR A 70 24.94 -36.45 -0.50
N HIS A 71 25.93 -35.75 -1.06
CA HIS A 71 25.82 -34.89 -2.24
C HIS A 71 24.80 -33.74 -2.12
N ILE A 72 24.54 -33.26 -0.89
CA ILE A 72 23.59 -32.17 -0.62
C ILE A 72 24.37 -30.84 -0.60
N ASN A 73 23.97 -29.90 -1.46
CA ASN A 73 24.61 -28.58 -1.49
C ASN A 73 24.07 -27.72 -0.34
N PRO A 74 24.91 -27.28 0.63
CA PRO A 74 24.44 -26.46 1.76
C PRO A 74 23.95 -25.08 1.36
N HIS A 75 24.37 -24.57 0.19
CA HIS A 75 24.02 -23.27 -0.37
C HIS A 75 22.85 -23.34 -1.37
N ALA A 76 22.30 -24.52 -1.67
CA ALA A 76 21.12 -24.66 -2.52
C ALA A 76 19.85 -24.00 -1.92
N SER A 77 18.95 -23.56 -2.80
CA SER A 77 17.60 -23.11 -2.44
C SER A 77 16.81 -24.15 -1.62
N PHE A 78 15.78 -23.73 -0.89
CA PHE A 78 14.91 -24.64 -0.13
C PHE A 78 14.35 -25.78 -0.99
N PHE A 79 13.93 -25.46 -2.22
CA PHE A 79 13.40 -26.42 -3.17
C PHE A 79 14.47 -27.43 -3.63
N LEU A 80 15.61 -26.95 -4.15
CA LEU A 80 16.67 -27.82 -4.65
C LEU A 80 17.24 -28.69 -3.52
N LYS A 81 17.54 -28.10 -2.36
CA LYS A 81 18.05 -28.83 -1.19
C LYS A 81 17.08 -29.92 -0.74
N GLY A 82 15.78 -29.63 -0.72
CA GLY A 82 14.73 -30.61 -0.42
C GLY A 82 14.64 -31.76 -1.42
N ILE A 83 14.96 -31.53 -2.70
CA ILE A 83 15.08 -32.57 -3.73
C ILE A 83 16.39 -33.36 -3.59
N GLN A 84 17.50 -32.72 -3.21
CA GLN A 84 18.78 -33.41 -2.97
C GLN A 84 18.68 -34.40 -1.79
N PHE A 85 18.01 -34.02 -0.68
CA PHE A 85 17.67 -34.97 0.39
C PHE A 85 16.83 -36.14 -0.13
N ALA A 86 15.81 -35.87 -0.96
CA ALA A 86 14.97 -36.92 -1.53
C ALA A 86 15.75 -37.88 -2.46
N GLN A 87 16.67 -37.35 -3.27
CA GLN A 87 17.56 -38.13 -4.14
C GLN A 87 18.55 -38.98 -3.32
N ALA A 88 19.11 -38.45 -2.24
CA ALA A 88 19.96 -39.21 -1.33
C ALA A 88 19.19 -40.38 -0.68
N VAL A 89 17.97 -40.14 -0.17
CA VAL A 89 17.12 -41.22 0.37
C VAL A 89 16.83 -42.28 -0.70
N ALA A 90 16.53 -41.87 -1.93
CA ALA A 90 16.28 -42.78 -3.05
C ALA A 90 17.50 -43.58 -3.53
N LEU A 91 18.72 -43.11 -3.24
CA LEU A 91 19.96 -43.87 -3.45
C LEU A 91 20.09 -44.98 -2.40
N TYR A 92 20.01 -44.63 -1.11
CA TYR A 92 20.21 -45.58 0.00
C TYR A 92 19.04 -46.52 0.27
N SER A 93 17.84 -46.25 -0.27
CA SER A 93 16.72 -47.20 -0.24
C SER A 93 16.91 -48.39 -1.20
N LYS A 94 17.73 -48.24 -2.25
CA LYS A 94 17.98 -49.28 -3.26
C LYS A 94 19.12 -50.18 -2.78
N LYS A 95 18.80 -51.14 -1.92
CA LYS A 95 19.79 -52.10 -1.40
C LYS A 95 20.33 -53.04 -2.48
N GLU A 96 21.54 -52.78 -2.95
CA GLU A 96 22.59 -53.80 -3.02
C GLU A 96 23.81 -53.32 -2.20
N PRO A 97 24.58 -54.22 -1.55
CA PRO A 97 25.72 -53.82 -0.76
C PRO A 97 26.90 -53.47 -1.68
N VAL A 98 27.24 -52.20 -1.78
CA VAL A 98 28.50 -51.75 -2.39
C VAL A 98 29.57 -51.78 -1.32
N ASP A 99 30.33 -52.87 -1.25
CA ASP A 99 31.67 -52.86 -0.64
C ASP A 99 32.50 -51.75 -1.30
N GLU A 100 33.41 -51.13 -0.56
CA GLU A 100 34.15 -49.91 -0.91
C GLU A 100 34.77 -49.93 -2.33
N VAL A 101 34.01 -49.44 -3.32
CA VAL A 101 34.56 -49.04 -4.61
C VAL A 101 34.74 -47.54 -4.59
N VAL A 102 35.99 -47.10 -4.75
CA VAL A 102 36.34 -45.69 -4.96
C VAL A 102 35.77 -45.24 -6.31
N ILE A 103 34.60 -44.61 -6.30
CA ILE A 103 33.96 -44.06 -7.49
C ILE A 103 34.63 -42.71 -7.82
N ASP A 104 35.45 -42.70 -8.86
CA ASP A 104 36.15 -41.51 -9.33
C ASP A 104 35.18 -40.48 -9.94
N LYS A 105 35.57 -39.19 -9.92
CA LYS A 105 34.70 -38.03 -10.19
C LYS A 105 34.01 -38.05 -11.57
N GLU A 106 34.48 -38.84 -12.54
CA GLU A 106 33.88 -38.98 -13.86
C GLU A 106 32.61 -39.85 -13.90
N GLN A 107 32.44 -40.82 -12.98
CA GLN A 107 31.29 -41.74 -13.04
C GLN A 107 29.98 -41.12 -12.54
N ALA A 108 30.05 -40.17 -11.59
CA ALA A 108 28.88 -39.41 -11.16
C ALA A 108 28.29 -38.54 -12.30
N VAL A 109 29.14 -38.02 -13.18
CA VAL A 109 28.73 -37.25 -14.37
C VAL A 109 28.20 -38.18 -15.48
N ALA A 110 28.77 -39.38 -15.61
CA ALA A 110 28.32 -40.38 -16.60
C ALA A 110 26.87 -40.85 -16.37
N LEU A 111 26.40 -40.89 -15.11
CA LEU A 111 25.01 -41.25 -14.77
C LEU A 111 23.96 -40.30 -15.37
N TYR A 112 24.36 -39.08 -15.76
CA TYR A 112 23.48 -38.07 -16.35
C TYR A 112 23.58 -37.95 -17.89
N SER A 113 24.45 -38.73 -18.55
CA SER A 113 24.72 -38.58 -19.99
C SER A 113 24.53 -39.82 -20.85
N LYS A 114 24.32 -41.03 -20.28
CA LYS A 114 24.24 -42.25 -21.10
C LYS A 114 22.82 -42.55 -21.60
N LYS A 115 22.64 -42.31 -22.90
CA LYS A 115 21.42 -42.61 -23.67
C LYS A 115 21.57 -43.97 -24.35
N GLU A 116 21.15 -45.06 -23.71
CA GLU A 116 21.12 -46.38 -24.36
C GLU A 116 20.02 -47.28 -23.79
N SER A 117 19.51 -48.14 -24.67
CA SER A 117 18.28 -48.93 -24.51
C SER A 117 18.45 -50.16 -23.62
N VAL A 118 17.49 -50.37 -22.72
CA VAL A 118 17.14 -51.72 -22.22
C VAL A 118 15.62 -51.83 -22.28
N ASP A 119 15.13 -52.63 -23.21
CA ASP A 119 13.76 -53.12 -23.21
C ASP A 119 13.56 -54.15 -22.08
N GLU A 120 12.30 -54.36 -21.72
CA GLU A 120 11.75 -55.36 -20.80
C GLU A 120 11.68 -55.03 -19.28
N VAL A 121 10.45 -55.20 -18.78
CA VAL A 121 10.02 -55.36 -17.38
C VAL A 121 10.03 -54.13 -16.43
N VAL A 122 9.22 -53.12 -16.75
CA VAL A 122 8.23 -52.61 -15.76
C VAL A 122 6.92 -52.29 -16.48
N ASN A 123 5.87 -53.06 -16.23
CA ASN A 123 4.52 -52.82 -16.77
C ASN A 123 3.64 -52.08 -15.74
N ASP A 124 4.18 -51.01 -15.16
CA ASP A 124 3.42 -50.05 -14.35
C ASP A 124 3.00 -48.89 -15.23
N LYS A 125 1.67 -48.71 -15.34
CA LYS A 125 1.05 -47.59 -16.04
C LYS A 125 1.64 -46.28 -15.51
N GLU A 126 1.95 -45.36 -16.42
CA GLU A 126 2.28 -43.97 -16.07
C GLU A 126 1.18 -43.43 -15.14
N LYS A 127 1.47 -43.39 -13.83
CA LYS A 127 0.67 -42.62 -12.89
C LYS A 127 1.02 -41.17 -13.13
N GLU A 128 0.33 -40.58 -14.10
CA GLU A 128 0.30 -39.14 -14.32
C GLU A 128 -0.07 -38.48 -12.99
N TYR A 129 0.93 -37.91 -12.31
CA TYR A 129 0.70 -37.27 -11.02
C TYR A 129 -0.17 -36.03 -11.24
N PRO A 130 -1.15 -35.76 -10.36
CA PRO A 130 -1.97 -34.56 -10.51
C PRO A 130 -1.07 -33.31 -10.52
N PRO A 131 -1.39 -32.29 -11.34
CA PRO A 131 -0.55 -31.12 -11.50
C PRO A 131 -0.34 -30.41 -10.17
N ASN A 132 0.91 -30.00 -9.91
CA ASN A 132 1.34 -29.36 -8.67
C ASN A 132 1.35 -30.28 -7.42
N SER A 133 1.37 -31.61 -7.59
CA SER A 133 1.47 -32.59 -6.49
C SER A 133 2.73 -32.45 -5.63
N GLU A 134 3.79 -31.80 -6.11
CA GLU A 134 5.02 -31.57 -5.35
C GLU A 134 4.78 -30.82 -4.04
N TYR A 135 3.80 -29.90 -3.99
CA TYR A 135 3.53 -29.10 -2.80
C TYR A 135 2.96 -29.92 -1.65
N ALA A 136 2.03 -30.85 -1.92
CA ALA A 136 1.49 -31.73 -0.90
C ALA A 136 2.56 -32.69 -0.35
N LEU A 137 3.44 -33.20 -1.22
CA LEU A 137 4.56 -34.05 -0.80
C LEU A 137 5.58 -33.29 0.06
N MET A 138 5.89 -32.04 -0.30
CA MET A 138 6.78 -31.19 0.51
C MET A 138 6.15 -30.80 1.84
N GLN A 139 4.86 -30.41 1.88
CA GLN A 139 4.14 -30.06 3.12
C GLN A 139 4.10 -31.25 4.10
N ASN A 140 3.74 -32.45 3.64
CA ASN A 140 3.69 -33.64 4.50
C ASN A 140 5.08 -34.02 5.02
N ARG A 141 6.13 -33.88 4.19
CA ARG A 141 7.52 -34.07 4.63
C ARG A 141 7.91 -33.03 5.69
N ASP A 142 7.55 -31.77 5.48
CA ASP A 142 7.90 -30.68 6.39
C ASP A 142 7.17 -30.80 7.74
N ASP A 143 5.91 -31.27 7.75
CA ASP A 143 5.17 -31.63 8.97
C ASP A 143 5.86 -32.77 9.75
N ILE A 144 6.26 -33.84 9.06
CA ILE A 144 7.03 -34.94 9.66
C ILE A 144 8.33 -34.43 10.28
N LEU A 145 9.09 -33.61 9.55
CA LEU A 145 10.35 -33.03 10.02
C LEU A 145 10.17 -32.14 11.24
N LEU A 146 9.06 -31.39 11.34
CA LEU A 146 8.72 -30.61 12.53
C LEU A 146 8.29 -31.51 13.69
N ASN A 147 7.27 -32.33 13.48
CA ASN A 147 6.39 -32.81 14.55
C ASN A 147 6.60 -34.28 14.97
N LYS A 148 7.28 -35.11 14.17
CA LYS A 148 7.41 -36.56 14.42
C LYS A 148 8.87 -37.00 14.68
N THR A 149 9.06 -38.16 15.29
CA THR A 149 10.37 -38.86 15.35
C THR A 149 10.54 -39.82 14.17
N PHE A 150 11.74 -40.38 13.98
CA PHE A 150 11.97 -41.35 12.91
C PHE A 150 11.24 -42.67 13.16
N GLU A 151 11.13 -43.10 14.42
CA GLU A 151 10.47 -44.33 14.85
C GLU A 151 8.96 -44.28 14.54
N GLU A 152 8.37 -43.09 14.57
CA GLU A 152 6.95 -42.85 14.27
C GLU A 152 6.65 -42.72 12.76
N SER A 153 7.65 -42.36 11.94
CA SER A 153 7.40 -41.80 10.61
C SER A 153 8.44 -42.11 9.52
N GLY A 154 9.46 -42.92 9.81
CA GLY A 154 10.56 -43.22 8.88
C GLY A 154 10.11 -43.79 7.54
N ASP A 155 9.12 -44.70 7.54
CA ASP A 155 8.52 -45.25 6.31
C ASP A 155 7.76 -44.19 5.51
N GLU A 156 7.03 -43.30 6.19
CA GLU A 156 6.30 -42.20 5.55
C GLU A 156 7.27 -41.19 4.93
N TYR A 157 8.30 -40.80 5.67
CA TYR A 157 9.40 -39.94 5.21
C TYR A 157 10.12 -40.54 3.99
N MET A 158 10.44 -41.84 4.03
CA MET A 158 11.05 -42.55 2.90
C MET A 158 10.11 -42.55 1.69
N ALA A 159 8.84 -42.90 1.87
CA ALA A 159 7.87 -42.95 0.78
C ALA A 159 7.59 -41.58 0.13
N LEU A 160 7.59 -40.49 0.91
CA LEU A 160 7.50 -39.12 0.40
C LEU A 160 8.76 -38.71 -0.37
N SER A 161 9.94 -39.03 0.18
CA SER A 161 11.23 -38.77 -0.45
C SER A 161 11.36 -39.49 -1.79
N LEU A 162 10.98 -40.77 -1.86
CA LEU A 162 10.97 -41.54 -3.10
C LEU A 162 10.06 -40.92 -4.18
N LYS A 163 8.88 -40.43 -3.82
CA LYS A 163 7.97 -39.73 -4.75
C LYS A 163 8.56 -38.40 -5.24
N LEU A 164 9.17 -37.61 -4.35
CA LEU A 164 9.85 -36.37 -4.72
C LEU A 164 11.05 -36.61 -5.65
N ALA A 165 11.85 -37.65 -5.39
CA ALA A 165 12.96 -38.05 -6.25
C ALA A 165 12.46 -38.52 -7.63
N GLN A 166 11.38 -39.31 -7.67
CA GLN A 166 10.76 -39.75 -8.93
C GLN A 166 10.25 -38.57 -9.75
N LEU A 167 9.53 -37.63 -9.13
CA LEU A 167 9.06 -36.40 -9.80
C LEU A 167 10.22 -35.60 -10.41
N ALA A 168 11.36 -35.49 -9.72
CA ALA A 168 12.54 -34.83 -10.25
C ALA A 168 13.18 -35.53 -11.46
N LEU A 169 12.83 -36.79 -11.74
CA LEU A 169 13.30 -37.56 -12.89
C LEU A 169 12.27 -37.63 -14.04
N THR A 170 10.97 -37.69 -13.72
CA THR A 170 9.88 -37.91 -14.69
C THR A 170 9.10 -36.65 -15.07
N ASP A 171 8.84 -35.73 -14.13
CA ASP A 171 8.11 -34.50 -14.46
C ASP A 171 9.05 -33.50 -15.15
N HIS A 172 8.71 -33.10 -16.37
CA HIS A 172 9.56 -32.22 -17.18
C HIS A 172 9.79 -30.84 -16.53
N LYS A 173 8.75 -30.23 -15.92
CA LYS A 173 8.82 -28.91 -15.27
C LYS A 173 9.78 -28.97 -14.07
N ILE A 174 9.63 -29.97 -13.21
CA ILE A 174 10.45 -30.18 -12.01
C ILE A 174 11.88 -30.54 -12.41
N LYS A 175 12.07 -31.47 -13.35
CA LYS A 175 13.39 -31.88 -13.86
C LYS A 175 14.19 -30.72 -14.45
N THR A 176 13.59 -29.95 -15.36
CA THR A 176 14.24 -28.76 -15.94
C THR A 176 14.59 -27.74 -14.87
N LYS A 177 13.71 -27.53 -13.89
CA LYS A 177 13.98 -26.64 -12.75
C LYS A 177 15.19 -27.12 -11.95
N VAL A 178 15.19 -28.38 -11.50
CA VAL A 178 16.28 -28.97 -10.72
C VAL A 178 17.61 -28.87 -11.48
N GLN A 179 17.65 -29.25 -12.76
CA GLN A 179 18.86 -29.14 -13.60
C GLN A 179 19.37 -27.70 -13.70
N LYS A 180 18.49 -26.72 -13.95
CA LYS A 180 18.85 -25.30 -13.99
C LYS A 180 19.43 -24.83 -12.64
N GLN A 181 18.81 -25.19 -11.51
CA GLN A 181 19.30 -24.76 -10.20
C GLN A 181 20.64 -25.42 -9.83
N VAL A 182 20.87 -26.69 -10.19
CA VAL A 182 22.16 -27.39 -9.98
C VAL A 182 23.29 -26.69 -10.74
N ILE A 183 23.13 -26.48 -12.05
CA ILE A 183 24.15 -25.83 -12.89
C ILE A 183 24.49 -24.42 -12.39
N ILE A 184 23.47 -23.62 -12.05
CA ILE A 184 23.68 -22.26 -11.51
C ILE A 184 24.45 -22.32 -10.18
N SER A 185 24.12 -23.27 -9.30
CA SER A 185 24.78 -23.42 -7.99
C SER A 185 26.26 -23.80 -8.14
N GLU A 186 26.58 -24.74 -9.03
CA GLU A 186 27.96 -25.14 -9.34
C GLU A 186 28.76 -23.99 -9.96
N MET A 187 28.18 -23.27 -10.92
CA MET A 187 28.84 -22.16 -11.60
C MET A 187 29.10 -20.94 -10.71
N VAL A 188 28.40 -20.79 -9.58
CA VAL A 188 28.52 -19.62 -8.69
C VAL A 188 29.23 -19.91 -7.36
N GLU A 189 29.55 -21.16 -7.05
CA GLU A 189 30.17 -21.57 -5.77
C GLU A 189 31.43 -20.75 -5.43
N SER A 190 32.33 -20.53 -6.40
CA SER A 190 33.54 -19.74 -6.15
C SER A 190 33.24 -18.26 -5.82
N LYS A 191 32.16 -17.69 -6.37
CA LYS A 191 31.67 -16.35 -6.05
C LYS A 191 31.02 -16.30 -4.66
N ILE A 192 30.27 -17.34 -4.25
CA ILE A 192 29.72 -17.45 -2.89
C ILE A 192 30.86 -17.40 -1.86
N GLN A 193 31.91 -18.20 -2.09
CA GLN A 193 33.02 -18.35 -1.15
C GLN A 193 33.87 -17.08 -1.07
N ALA A 194 34.11 -16.41 -2.21
CA ALA A 194 34.69 -15.06 -2.22
C ALA A 194 33.82 -14.05 -1.44
N VAL A 195 32.50 -14.05 -1.64
CA VAL A 195 31.56 -13.17 -0.91
C VAL A 195 31.51 -13.50 0.59
N LYS A 196 31.77 -14.74 1.00
CA LYS A 196 31.95 -15.14 2.42
C LYS A 196 33.32 -14.76 3.00
N GLY A 197 34.30 -14.43 2.17
CA GLY A 197 35.68 -14.09 2.58
C GLY A 197 36.66 -15.26 2.57
N ASN A 198 36.27 -16.41 2.03
CA ASN A 198 37.12 -17.61 1.94
C ASN A 198 38.01 -17.54 0.70
N THR A 199 39.31 -17.26 0.87
CA THR A 199 40.28 -17.15 -0.23
C THR A 199 40.93 -18.49 -0.63
N ASN A 200 40.86 -19.51 0.23
CA ASN A 200 41.56 -20.77 0.03
C ASN A 200 40.64 -21.81 -0.65
N PHE A 201 40.35 -21.63 -1.94
CA PHE A 201 39.71 -22.68 -2.75
C PHE A 201 40.79 -23.43 -3.55
N SER A 202 41.14 -24.62 -3.05
CA SER A 202 42.15 -25.52 -3.63
C SER A 202 41.58 -26.56 -4.60
N GLU A 203 40.25 -26.67 -4.72
CA GLU A 203 39.62 -27.54 -5.72
C GLU A 203 39.52 -26.85 -7.09
N PRO A 204 39.78 -27.57 -8.20
CA PRO A 204 39.58 -27.04 -9.53
C PRO A 204 38.08 -26.83 -9.78
N VAL A 205 37.67 -25.55 -9.87
CA VAL A 205 36.32 -25.20 -10.32
C VAL A 205 36.14 -25.76 -11.74
N PRO A 206 35.14 -26.63 -12.01
CA PRO A 206 35.00 -27.29 -13.31
C PRO A 206 34.74 -26.31 -14.47
N PHE A 207 34.29 -25.10 -14.14
CA PHE A 207 34.02 -24.02 -15.08
C PHE A 207 34.94 -22.81 -14.80
N ARG A 208 35.69 -22.36 -15.82
CA ARG A 208 36.34 -21.04 -15.80
C ARG A 208 35.29 -19.94 -16.01
N VAL A 209 34.56 -19.60 -14.95
CA VAL A 209 33.51 -18.58 -14.98
C VAL A 209 34.08 -17.20 -14.65
N THR A 210 33.78 -16.22 -15.47
CA THR A 210 33.98 -14.79 -15.17
C THR A 210 32.67 -14.17 -14.72
N TYR A 211 32.75 -13.23 -13.79
CA TYR A 211 31.60 -12.64 -13.13
C TYR A 211 31.58 -11.12 -13.29
N LYS A 212 30.38 -10.54 -13.35
CA LYS A 212 30.16 -9.10 -13.26
C LYS A 212 29.07 -8.81 -12.23
N THR A 213 29.36 -7.93 -11.28
CA THR A 213 28.42 -7.49 -10.23
C THR A 213 28.28 -5.97 -10.25
N GLU A 214 27.05 -5.45 -10.22
CA GLU A 214 26.77 -4.00 -10.22
C GLU A 214 25.63 -3.68 -9.23
N PRO A 215 25.70 -2.61 -8.43
CA PRO A 215 24.60 -2.22 -7.54
C PRO A 215 23.34 -1.84 -8.33
N LEU A 216 22.17 -2.27 -7.85
CA LEU A 216 20.87 -1.97 -8.44
C LEU A 216 20.20 -0.79 -7.72
N GLY A 217 20.11 0.35 -8.40
CA GLY A 217 19.49 1.57 -7.88
C GLY A 217 20.43 2.41 -6.99
N ALA A 218 19.93 3.52 -6.46
CA ALA A 218 20.71 4.53 -5.75
C ALA A 218 20.99 4.22 -4.26
N GLY A 219 21.03 2.93 -3.87
CA GLY A 219 21.27 2.52 -2.48
C GLY A 219 20.07 2.70 -1.55
N GLY A 220 18.94 2.05 -1.86
CA GLY A 220 17.76 2.01 -0.99
C GLY A 220 17.93 1.07 0.23
N ASN A 221 16.83 0.83 0.96
CA ASN A 221 16.85 -0.01 2.17
C ASN A 221 17.29 -1.47 1.93
N ASN A 222 17.06 -2.01 0.73
CA ASN A 222 17.48 -3.36 0.35
C ASN A 222 18.75 -3.25 -0.53
N ALA A 223 19.81 -3.98 -0.16
CA ALA A 223 21.04 -4.00 -0.94
C ALA A 223 20.97 -5.09 -2.01
N ASN A 224 20.69 -4.65 -3.23
CA ASN A 224 20.46 -5.49 -4.41
C ASN A 224 21.57 -5.25 -5.44
N PHE A 225 22.05 -6.30 -6.10
CA PHE A 225 23.13 -6.24 -7.06
C PHE A 225 22.79 -7.07 -8.30
N ARG A 226 22.83 -6.45 -9.48
CA ARG A 226 22.79 -7.18 -10.76
C ARG A 226 23.99 -8.10 -10.83
N PHE A 227 23.77 -9.32 -11.29
CA PHE A 227 24.79 -10.34 -11.45
C PHE A 227 24.72 -10.93 -12.85
N LYS A 228 25.87 -11.05 -13.52
CA LYS A 228 26.03 -11.81 -14.76
C LYS A 228 27.25 -12.70 -14.64
N MET A 229 27.16 -13.90 -15.21
CA MET A 229 28.27 -14.84 -15.31
C MET A 229 28.46 -15.31 -16.76
N SER A 230 29.71 -15.55 -17.17
CA SER A 230 30.00 -16.04 -18.52
C SER A 230 29.45 -17.45 -18.73
N GLY A 231 28.81 -17.68 -19.88
CA GLY A 231 28.12 -18.95 -20.17
C GLY A 231 26.67 -18.99 -19.69
N TRP A 232 26.20 -17.95 -18.99
CA TRP A 232 24.77 -17.78 -18.66
C TRP A 232 24.23 -16.47 -19.26
N ASP A 233 23.27 -16.57 -20.18
CA ASP A 233 22.76 -15.40 -20.90
C ASP A 233 21.83 -14.53 -20.05
N GLU A 234 21.05 -15.15 -19.17
CA GLU A 234 20.11 -14.44 -18.30
C GLU A 234 20.85 -13.59 -17.25
N MET A 235 20.30 -12.41 -16.95
CA MET A 235 20.73 -11.65 -15.79
C MET A 235 20.14 -12.27 -14.51
N MET A 236 20.90 -12.21 -13.43
CA MET A 236 20.49 -12.61 -12.09
C MET A 236 20.62 -11.43 -11.13
N ILE A 237 20.20 -11.63 -9.89
CA ILE A 237 20.28 -10.63 -8.83
C ILE A 237 20.76 -11.27 -7.53
N PHE A 238 21.80 -10.71 -6.91
CA PHE A 238 22.09 -10.94 -5.50
C PHE A 238 21.27 -9.95 -4.68
N ARG A 239 20.61 -10.44 -3.62
CA ARG A 239 19.86 -9.62 -2.67
C ARG A 239 20.25 -9.97 -1.24
N VAL A 240 20.51 -8.95 -0.42
CA VAL A 240 20.73 -9.10 1.02
C VAL A 240 19.40 -8.91 1.73
N GLU A 241 18.93 -9.96 2.40
CA GLU A 241 17.63 -9.99 3.05
C GLU A 241 17.65 -9.23 4.38
N ASP A 242 16.68 -8.34 4.55
CA ASP A 242 16.49 -7.57 5.79
C ASP A 242 15.62 -8.35 6.79
N ARG A 243 16.05 -9.59 7.12
CA ARG A 243 15.51 -10.45 8.18
C ARG A 243 16.58 -11.42 8.70
N SER A 244 16.45 -11.92 9.93
CA SER A 244 17.35 -12.93 10.51
C SER A 244 16.79 -14.35 10.45
N ASP A 245 15.47 -14.48 10.61
CA ASP A 245 14.71 -15.73 10.52
C ASP A 245 14.22 -15.98 9.08
N LEU A 246 14.18 -17.26 8.69
CA LEU A 246 13.67 -17.77 7.42
C LEU A 246 12.54 -18.81 7.59
N SER A 247 11.97 -18.96 8.79
CA SER A 247 10.89 -19.92 9.10
C SER A 247 9.70 -19.84 8.13
N LEU A 248 9.06 -18.67 8.04
CA LEU A 248 7.95 -18.41 7.12
C LEU A 248 8.37 -18.55 5.66
N GLU A 249 9.59 -18.11 5.33
CA GLU A 249 10.15 -18.20 3.98
C GLU A 249 10.30 -19.67 3.54
N GLN A 250 10.79 -20.54 4.43
CA GLN A 250 10.91 -21.97 4.20
C GLN A 250 9.54 -22.64 4.09
N ARG A 251 8.59 -22.32 4.99
CA ARG A 251 7.22 -22.86 4.97
C ARG A 251 6.49 -22.51 3.68
N LEU A 252 6.58 -21.27 3.21
CA LEU A 252 5.89 -20.85 1.99
C LEU A 252 6.48 -21.48 0.70
N HIS A 253 7.73 -21.95 0.72
CA HIS A 253 8.32 -22.68 -0.40
C HIS A 253 7.72 -24.09 -0.62
N SER A 254 7.10 -24.70 0.38
CA SER A 254 6.32 -25.94 0.20
C SER A 254 4.84 -25.70 -0.12
N HIS A 255 4.37 -24.44 -0.13
CA HIS A 255 3.01 -24.08 -0.54
C HIS A 255 2.92 -23.64 -2.03
N PRO A 256 1.75 -23.84 -2.69
CA PRO A 256 1.56 -23.46 -4.11
C PRO A 256 1.77 -21.98 -4.41
N VAL A 257 1.63 -21.09 -3.41
CA VAL A 257 1.88 -19.65 -3.54
C VAL A 257 3.29 -19.33 -4.06
N SER A 258 4.26 -20.22 -3.82
CA SER A 258 5.64 -20.10 -4.31
C SER A 258 5.80 -20.08 -5.83
N ILE A 259 4.77 -20.41 -6.64
CA ILE A 259 4.78 -20.19 -8.10
C ILE A 259 4.93 -18.71 -8.49
N TYR A 260 4.57 -17.81 -7.56
CA TYR A 260 4.71 -16.36 -7.67
C TYR A 260 5.99 -15.82 -7.05
N PHE A 261 6.79 -16.65 -6.36
CA PHE A 261 8.06 -16.16 -5.82
C PHE A 261 9.08 -16.02 -6.95
N ILE A 262 9.91 -14.99 -6.87
CA ILE A 262 11.10 -14.91 -7.72
C ILE A 262 11.94 -16.17 -7.49
N GLU A 263 12.37 -16.83 -8.56
CA GLU A 263 13.10 -18.09 -8.43
C GLU A 263 14.45 -17.86 -7.75
N ASP A 264 14.61 -18.48 -6.59
CA ASP A 264 15.82 -18.46 -5.78
C ASP A 264 16.65 -19.71 -6.12
N TYR A 265 17.92 -19.48 -6.47
CA TYR A 265 18.89 -20.51 -6.88
C TYR A 265 19.78 -20.91 -5.71
N VAL A 266 20.31 -19.91 -5.01
CA VAL A 266 21.30 -20.09 -3.93
C VAL A 266 20.89 -19.25 -2.72
N LEU A 267 21.07 -19.81 -1.53
CA LEU A 267 20.80 -19.20 -0.24
C LEU A 267 21.97 -19.49 0.73
N PHE A 268 22.57 -18.44 1.28
CA PHE A 268 23.59 -18.55 2.33
C PHE A 268 23.49 -17.40 3.32
N ARG A 269 24.14 -17.51 4.48
CA ARG A 269 24.22 -16.42 5.46
C ARG A 269 25.56 -15.70 5.36
N LYS A 270 25.55 -14.38 5.56
CA LYS A 270 26.75 -13.53 5.59
C LYS A 270 26.77 -12.68 6.86
N MET A 271 27.96 -12.61 7.46
CA MET A 271 28.30 -11.64 8.51
C MET A 271 28.30 -10.20 7.94
N VAL A 272 27.49 -9.32 8.53
CA VAL A 272 27.40 -7.89 8.20
C VAL A 272 27.81 -7.09 9.43
N LYS A 273 28.84 -6.24 9.30
CA LYS A 273 29.33 -5.40 10.39
C LYS A 273 28.66 -4.04 10.34
N ASN A 274 27.90 -3.69 11.38
CA ASN A 274 27.37 -2.35 11.57
C ASN A 274 28.35 -1.52 12.43
N LYS A 275 28.39 -0.19 12.24
CA LYS A 275 29.33 0.70 12.97
C LYS A 275 28.86 1.07 14.38
N LEU A 276 27.59 0.83 14.70
CA LEU A 276 26.92 1.31 15.93
C LEU A 276 26.07 0.23 16.63
N SER A 277 26.09 -1.02 16.15
CA SER A 277 25.28 -2.13 16.67
C SER A 277 26.07 -3.45 16.55
N PRO A 278 25.64 -4.55 17.19
CA PRO A 278 26.36 -5.83 17.08
C PRO A 278 26.41 -6.36 15.64
N ILE A 279 27.30 -7.33 15.43
CA ILE A 279 27.43 -8.07 14.19
C ILE A 279 26.09 -8.76 13.86
N GLU A 280 25.61 -8.58 12.64
CA GLU A 280 24.36 -9.19 12.16
C GLU A 280 24.67 -10.32 11.15
N TYR A 281 23.84 -11.36 11.14
CA TYR A 281 23.99 -12.52 10.24
C TYR A 281 22.81 -12.58 9.27
N ARG A 282 22.93 -11.86 8.15
CA ARG A 282 21.85 -11.68 7.18
C ARG A 282 21.89 -12.75 6.07
N PRO A 283 20.75 -13.27 5.61
CA PRO A 283 20.68 -14.10 4.41
C PRO A 283 21.08 -13.31 3.16
N VAL A 284 21.79 -13.98 2.26
CA VAL A 284 22.11 -13.51 0.92
C VAL A 284 21.55 -14.53 -0.06
N VAL A 285 20.77 -14.06 -1.02
CA VAL A 285 20.06 -14.90 -2.00
C VAL A 285 20.50 -14.53 -3.40
N LEU A 286 20.74 -15.53 -4.25
CA LEU A 286 20.87 -15.37 -5.69
C LEU A 286 19.56 -15.79 -6.36
N SER A 287 19.02 -14.92 -7.20
CA SER A 287 17.72 -15.13 -7.85
C SER A 287 17.73 -14.76 -9.32
N GLN A 288 16.70 -15.18 -10.07
CA GLN A 288 16.43 -14.67 -11.42
C GLN A 288 16.22 -13.14 -11.42
N PHE A 289 16.56 -12.45 -12.51
CA PHE A 289 16.24 -11.03 -12.68
C PHE A 289 14.89 -10.83 -13.39
N ALA A 290 14.03 -9.97 -12.85
CA ALA A 290 12.76 -9.63 -13.47
C ALA A 290 12.96 -8.64 -14.64
N ASN A 291 12.69 -9.10 -15.87
CA ASN A 291 13.12 -8.38 -17.09
C ASN A 291 12.20 -7.24 -17.53
N GLN A 292 10.99 -7.10 -16.96
CA GLN A 292 10.04 -6.04 -17.31
C GLN A 292 9.91 -4.94 -16.23
N GLY A 293 10.66 -5.04 -15.13
CA GLY A 293 10.56 -4.14 -13.98
C GLY A 293 9.45 -4.56 -13.01
N ASP A 294 8.88 -3.58 -12.32
CA ASP A 294 7.71 -3.75 -11.46
C ASP A 294 6.39 -3.39 -12.18
N LEU A 295 5.24 -3.61 -11.54
CA LEU A 295 3.95 -3.26 -12.13
C LEU A 295 3.72 -1.74 -12.27
N THR A 296 4.43 -0.91 -11.51
CA THR A 296 4.41 0.56 -11.67
C THR A 296 5.06 0.94 -13.02
N GLU A 297 6.19 0.32 -13.38
CA GLU A 297 6.80 0.44 -14.71
C GLU A 297 5.88 -0.11 -15.81
N VAL A 298 5.23 -1.26 -15.58
CA VAL A 298 4.29 -1.84 -16.56
C VAL A 298 3.13 -0.88 -16.83
N ALA A 299 2.51 -0.30 -15.80
CA ALA A 299 1.43 0.67 -15.94
C ALA A 299 1.89 1.91 -16.74
N LYS A 300 3.05 2.48 -16.40
CA LYS A 300 3.63 3.64 -17.11
C LYS A 300 3.98 3.32 -18.57
N LYS A 301 4.41 2.09 -18.89
CA LYS A 301 4.63 1.62 -20.28
C LYS A 301 3.32 1.52 -21.09
N LEU A 302 2.15 1.58 -20.45
CA LEU A 302 0.84 1.67 -21.11
C LEU A 302 0.33 3.11 -21.31
N HIS A 303 1.12 4.12 -20.93
CA HIS A 303 0.74 5.51 -21.17
C HIS A 303 0.51 5.78 -22.67
N ASN A 304 -0.57 6.51 -22.99
CA ASN A 304 -1.08 6.73 -24.35
C ASN A 304 -1.48 5.47 -25.15
N GLN A 305 -1.61 4.29 -24.53
CA GLN A 305 -2.19 3.11 -25.19
C GLN A 305 -3.73 3.18 -25.23
N PRO A 306 -4.40 2.48 -26.16
CA PRO A 306 -5.86 2.40 -26.17
C PRO A 306 -6.43 1.83 -24.86
N ALA A 307 -7.50 2.42 -24.34
CA ALA A 307 -8.15 2.02 -23.08
C ALA A 307 -8.59 0.54 -23.05
N THR A 308 -8.93 -0.05 -24.21
CA THR A 308 -9.22 -1.48 -24.36
C THR A 308 -7.99 -2.36 -24.09
N LYS A 309 -6.81 -1.96 -24.55
CA LYS A 309 -5.53 -2.64 -24.27
C LYS A 309 -5.12 -2.47 -22.80
N ILE A 310 -5.33 -1.28 -22.23
CA ILE A 310 -5.11 -1.02 -20.81
C ILE A 310 -5.96 -1.97 -19.95
N ALA A 311 -7.27 -2.05 -20.19
CA ALA A 311 -8.16 -2.93 -19.42
C ALA A 311 -7.92 -4.44 -19.67
N ALA A 312 -7.41 -4.82 -20.85
CA ALA A 312 -6.99 -6.19 -21.11
C ALA A 312 -5.77 -6.59 -20.26
N ILE A 313 -4.76 -5.72 -20.21
CA ILE A 313 -3.50 -5.97 -19.46
C ILE A 313 -3.71 -5.84 -17.96
N ALA A 314 -4.51 -4.86 -17.50
CA ALA A 314 -4.94 -4.76 -16.12
C ALA A 314 -5.65 -6.05 -15.68
N GLY A 315 -6.66 -6.51 -16.43
CA GLY A 315 -7.34 -7.78 -16.11
C GLY A 315 -6.42 -8.99 -16.07
N TYR A 316 -5.37 -9.04 -16.91
CA TYR A 316 -4.40 -10.13 -16.94
C TYR A 316 -3.43 -10.14 -15.73
N TYR A 317 -2.94 -8.98 -15.30
CA TYR A 317 -2.10 -8.91 -14.09
C TYR A 317 -2.92 -9.05 -12.81
N PHE A 318 -4.15 -8.53 -12.76
CA PHE A 318 -4.99 -8.62 -11.57
C PHE A 318 -5.61 -10.02 -11.36
N ASP A 319 -5.80 -10.82 -12.40
CA ASP A 319 -6.07 -12.27 -12.25
C ASP A 319 -4.89 -12.99 -11.56
N GLN A 320 -3.65 -12.63 -11.90
CA GLN A 320 -2.45 -13.15 -11.22
C GLN A 320 -2.30 -12.65 -9.78
N VAL A 321 -2.52 -11.35 -9.52
CA VAL A 321 -2.44 -10.76 -8.16
C VAL A 321 -3.48 -11.38 -7.23
N THR A 322 -4.72 -11.53 -7.69
CA THR A 322 -5.79 -12.15 -6.88
C THR A 322 -5.53 -13.63 -6.64
N HIS A 323 -5.04 -14.36 -7.64
CA HIS A 323 -4.66 -15.76 -7.46
C HIS A 323 -3.49 -15.92 -6.47
N PHE A 324 -2.48 -15.06 -6.52
CA PHE A 324 -1.44 -15.00 -5.48
C PHE A 324 -2.05 -14.77 -4.09
N CYS A 325 -2.91 -13.77 -3.94
CA CYS A 325 -3.51 -13.44 -2.65
C CYS A 325 -4.39 -14.57 -2.09
N SER A 326 -5.21 -15.25 -2.92
CA SER A 326 -5.97 -16.43 -2.47
C SER A 326 -5.02 -17.52 -1.95
N LEU A 327 -3.98 -17.88 -2.73
CA LEU A 327 -3.02 -18.93 -2.34
C LEU A 327 -2.22 -18.59 -1.08
N LEU A 328 -1.97 -17.30 -0.83
CA LEU A 328 -1.30 -16.83 0.39
C LEU A 328 -2.22 -16.98 1.62
N ILE A 329 -3.49 -16.60 1.49
CA ILE A 329 -4.52 -16.74 2.53
C ILE A 329 -4.81 -18.22 2.83
N ASP A 330 -4.83 -19.07 1.80
CA ASP A 330 -4.94 -20.53 1.94
C ASP A 330 -3.75 -21.09 2.75
N ALA A 331 -2.55 -20.61 2.45
CA ALA A 331 -1.33 -20.93 3.20
C ALA A 331 -1.21 -20.23 4.58
N LYS A 332 -2.27 -19.59 5.08
CA LYS A 332 -2.27 -18.86 6.37
C LYS A 332 -1.09 -17.89 6.49
N ALA A 333 -0.92 -17.08 5.45
CA ALA A 333 -0.01 -15.96 5.42
C ALA A 333 -0.70 -14.74 4.79
N TYR A 334 -0.19 -13.55 5.09
CA TYR A 334 -0.81 -12.29 4.72
C TYR A 334 0.25 -11.28 4.26
N HIS A 335 -0.11 -10.43 3.30
CA HIS A 335 0.78 -9.43 2.73
C HIS A 335 0.28 -8.02 3.09
N PRO A 336 0.82 -7.36 4.13
CA PRO A 336 0.36 -6.04 4.57
C PRO A 336 0.92 -4.86 3.77
N ASP A 337 1.86 -5.08 2.85
CA ASP A 337 2.46 -4.02 2.01
C ASP A 337 2.19 -4.24 0.51
N ILE A 338 0.94 -4.54 0.13
CA ILE A 338 0.55 -4.68 -1.29
C ILE A 338 0.60 -3.30 -1.96
N LYS A 339 1.61 -3.10 -2.83
CA LYS A 339 1.81 -1.93 -3.70
C LYS A 339 2.39 -2.36 -5.04
N LEU A 340 2.14 -1.66 -6.15
CA LEU A 340 2.58 -2.08 -7.48
C LEU A 340 4.09 -2.30 -7.60
N SER A 341 4.91 -1.53 -6.89
CA SER A 341 6.37 -1.65 -6.88
C SER A 341 6.91 -2.92 -6.18
N ASN A 342 6.10 -3.59 -5.36
CA ASN A 342 6.47 -4.87 -4.72
C ASN A 342 6.19 -6.07 -5.64
N PHE A 343 5.42 -5.89 -6.72
CA PHE A 343 5.13 -6.90 -7.73
C PHE A 343 6.01 -6.71 -8.96
N LEU A 344 6.86 -7.68 -9.21
CA LEU A 344 7.75 -7.74 -10.37
C LEU A 344 7.06 -8.41 -11.56
N ALA A 345 7.50 -8.07 -12.77
CA ALA A 345 7.08 -8.70 -14.02
C ALA A 345 8.27 -9.32 -14.75
N HIS A 346 8.13 -10.60 -15.15
CA HIS A 346 9.10 -11.31 -15.98
C HIS A 346 8.38 -12.15 -17.03
N ASN A 347 8.61 -11.87 -18.31
CA ASN A 347 7.93 -12.55 -19.43
C ASN A 347 6.40 -12.62 -19.25
N ASN A 348 5.81 -11.51 -18.80
CA ASN A 348 4.40 -11.29 -18.43
C ASN A 348 3.90 -12.06 -17.18
N ARG A 349 4.75 -12.85 -16.53
CA ARG A 349 4.41 -13.47 -15.24
C ARG A 349 4.64 -12.51 -14.09
N LEU A 350 3.68 -12.46 -13.18
CA LEU A 350 3.79 -11.83 -11.87
C LEU A 350 4.81 -12.57 -11.00
N LEU A 351 5.70 -11.84 -10.34
CA LEU A 351 6.71 -12.35 -9.42
C LEU A 351 6.81 -11.47 -8.18
N ILE A 352 7.24 -12.05 -7.05
CA ILE A 352 7.33 -11.38 -5.76
C ILE A 352 8.70 -11.68 -5.15
N SER A 353 9.47 -10.62 -4.92
CA SER A 353 10.80 -10.68 -4.30
C SER A 353 10.83 -10.14 -2.88
N ASP A 354 10.08 -9.07 -2.56
CA ASP A 354 10.06 -8.54 -1.20
C ASP A 354 9.00 -9.30 -0.38
N ARG A 355 9.47 -10.30 0.38
CA ARG A 355 8.63 -11.21 1.17
C ARG A 355 8.84 -11.03 2.68
N LYS A 356 9.65 -10.05 3.09
CA LYS A 356 10.00 -9.82 4.50
C LYS A 356 8.88 -9.19 5.33
N THR A 357 7.88 -8.62 4.67
CA THR A 357 6.67 -8.06 5.31
C THR A 357 5.56 -9.10 5.47
N LEU A 358 5.73 -10.33 4.96
CA LEU A 358 4.71 -11.36 5.12
C LEU A 358 4.57 -11.77 6.59
N ILE A 359 3.33 -11.99 7.03
CA ILE A 359 3.00 -12.37 8.42
C ILE A 359 2.04 -13.57 8.44
N GLU A 360 2.03 -14.31 9.54
CA GLU A 360 1.13 -15.48 9.72
C GLU A 360 -0.15 -15.14 10.49
N ASN A 361 -0.14 -14.07 11.28
CA ASN A 361 -1.30 -13.67 12.06
C ASN A 361 -2.35 -13.02 11.15
N ALA A 362 -3.56 -13.59 11.12
CA ALA A 362 -4.72 -13.04 10.41
C ALA A 362 -5.29 -11.78 11.09
N HIS A 363 -5.07 -11.67 12.42
CA HIS A 363 -5.59 -10.62 13.29
C HIS A 363 -4.46 -9.98 14.13
N PRO A 364 -3.51 -9.28 13.49
CA PRO A 364 -2.43 -8.58 14.17
C PRO A 364 -2.89 -7.24 14.75
N LEU A 365 -2.18 -6.77 15.78
CA LEU A 365 -2.23 -5.37 16.22
C LEU A 365 -1.52 -4.48 15.18
N VAL A 366 -2.02 -3.25 14.99
CA VAL A 366 -1.47 -2.31 14.00
C VAL A 366 0.03 -2.07 14.20
N ASN A 367 0.49 -1.89 15.44
CA ASN A 367 1.90 -1.68 15.78
C ASN A 367 2.85 -2.83 15.34
N THR A 368 2.32 -4.05 15.12
CA THR A 368 3.11 -5.21 14.62
C THR A 368 3.17 -5.28 13.10
N VAL A 369 2.45 -4.42 12.38
CA VAL A 369 2.27 -4.48 10.92
C VAL A 369 3.00 -3.34 10.23
N ARG A 370 3.89 -3.68 9.29
CA ARG A 370 4.56 -2.71 8.42
C ARG A 370 3.79 -2.57 7.10
N SER A 371 3.16 -1.41 6.88
CA SER A 371 2.47 -1.07 5.64
C SER A 371 2.92 0.29 5.07
N SER A 372 2.56 0.56 3.81
CA SER A 372 2.73 1.88 3.16
C SER A 372 1.44 2.70 3.29
N PRO A 373 1.40 3.82 4.06
CA PRO A 373 0.17 4.53 4.41
C PRO A 373 -0.72 4.96 3.22
N ASN A 374 -0.11 5.32 2.09
CA ASN A 374 -0.84 5.69 0.86
C ASN A 374 -1.76 4.57 0.34
N PHE A 375 -1.40 3.31 0.58
CA PHE A 375 -2.16 2.12 0.15
C PHE A 375 -2.91 1.44 1.30
N ALA A 376 -2.49 1.66 2.55
CA ALA A 376 -3.14 1.12 3.74
C ALA A 376 -4.60 1.63 3.89
N PRO A 377 -5.50 0.83 4.48
CA PRO A 377 -6.87 1.25 4.76
C PRO A 377 -6.91 2.23 5.94
N ASP A 378 -8.06 2.88 6.14
CA ASP A 378 -8.17 3.97 7.11
C ASP A 378 -8.01 3.48 8.56
N GLU A 379 -8.43 2.24 8.90
CA GLU A 379 -8.19 1.66 10.25
C GLU A 379 -6.71 1.52 10.61
N TYR A 380 -5.79 1.55 9.64
CA TYR A 380 -4.35 1.62 9.87
C TYR A 380 -3.88 3.07 10.01
N ASN A 381 -4.35 3.96 9.13
CA ASN A 381 -3.93 5.36 9.11
C ASN A 381 -4.48 6.16 10.30
N ASP A 382 -5.64 5.80 10.85
CA ASP A 382 -6.22 6.36 12.08
C ASP A 382 -5.38 6.08 13.34
N CYS A 383 -4.43 5.14 13.23
CA CYS A 383 -3.46 4.74 14.25
C CYS A 383 -2.06 5.34 14.01
N LEU A 384 -1.91 6.24 13.03
CA LEU A 384 -0.67 6.94 12.72
C LEU A 384 -0.77 8.42 13.04
N ASP A 385 0.29 8.98 13.60
CA ASP A 385 0.47 10.43 13.71
C ASP A 385 1.40 10.91 12.59
N PHE A 386 0.91 11.89 11.82
CA PHE A 386 1.60 12.46 10.66
C PHE A 386 2.31 13.76 11.03
N ASP A 387 3.35 13.64 11.84
CA ASP A 387 4.11 14.76 12.39
C ASP A 387 5.16 15.33 11.42
N VAL A 388 5.59 16.56 11.69
CA VAL A 388 6.66 17.25 10.92
C VAL A 388 7.99 16.47 10.94
N PHE A 389 8.20 15.62 11.96
CA PHE A 389 9.41 14.82 12.13
C PHE A 389 9.36 13.44 11.46
N GLY A 390 8.18 12.94 11.09
CA GLY A 390 8.00 11.61 10.53
C GLY A 390 6.59 11.06 10.71
N ILE A 391 6.44 9.77 10.41
CA ILE A 391 5.23 9.00 10.65
C ILE A 391 5.54 8.08 11.83
N ASP A 392 4.75 8.16 12.89
CA ASP A 392 4.85 7.27 14.06
C ASP A 392 3.47 6.67 14.41
N PHE A 393 3.45 5.69 15.31
CA PHE A 393 2.22 5.08 15.80
C PHE A 393 1.65 5.84 17.01
N ASN A 394 0.34 6.05 17.04
CA ASN A 394 -0.36 6.60 18.20
C ASN A 394 -0.95 5.51 19.11
N GLU A 395 -1.51 5.89 20.25
CA GLU A 395 -2.01 4.96 21.28
C GLU A 395 -3.04 3.93 20.77
N LYS A 396 -3.77 4.23 19.67
CA LYS A 396 -4.69 3.25 19.07
C LYS A 396 -3.96 2.06 18.45
N ALA A 397 -2.70 2.22 18.02
CA ALA A 397 -1.94 1.17 17.35
C ALA A 397 -1.70 -0.08 18.23
N ASP A 398 -1.72 0.11 19.55
CA ASP A 398 -1.56 -0.94 20.57
C ASP A 398 -2.87 -1.70 20.87
N THR A 399 -4.02 -1.20 20.40
CA THR A 399 -5.35 -1.76 20.69
C THR A 399 -6.16 -2.15 19.45
N THR A 400 -5.93 -1.47 18.30
CA THR A 400 -6.60 -1.77 17.04
C THR A 400 -6.09 -3.08 16.44
N VAL A 401 -7.01 -4.03 16.24
CA VAL A 401 -6.77 -5.31 15.57
C VAL A 401 -7.24 -5.22 14.12
N LEU A 402 -6.37 -5.64 13.19
CA LEU A 402 -6.67 -5.63 11.75
C LEU A 402 -7.31 -6.95 11.29
N ASP A 403 -8.10 -6.91 10.23
CA ASP A 403 -8.55 -8.11 9.49
C ASP A 403 -7.69 -8.22 8.22
N MET A 404 -6.67 -9.08 8.23
CA MET A 404 -5.70 -9.16 7.13
C MET A 404 -6.31 -9.49 5.75
N PRO A 405 -7.25 -10.45 5.61
CA PRO A 405 -8.01 -10.62 4.37
C PRO A 405 -8.69 -9.35 3.85
N ARG A 406 -9.33 -8.56 4.72
CA ARG A 406 -10.01 -7.30 4.34
C ARG A 406 -9.05 -6.14 4.11
N PHE A 407 -7.91 -6.15 4.79
CA PHE A 407 -6.80 -5.23 4.60
C PHE A 407 -6.17 -5.43 3.21
N MET A 408 -5.85 -6.69 2.88
CA MET A 408 -5.32 -7.06 1.55
C MET A 408 -6.33 -6.74 0.44
N ALA A 409 -7.64 -6.93 0.66
CA ALA A 409 -8.67 -6.56 -0.31
C ALA A 409 -8.65 -5.05 -0.61
N PHE A 410 -8.59 -4.20 0.42
CA PHE A 410 -8.45 -2.75 0.26
C PHE A 410 -7.20 -2.39 -0.54
N GLN A 411 -6.04 -2.95 -0.19
CA GLN A 411 -4.80 -2.67 -0.91
C GLN A 411 -4.85 -3.12 -2.38
N VAL A 412 -5.46 -4.28 -2.69
CA VAL A 412 -5.70 -4.74 -4.07
C VAL A 412 -6.55 -3.73 -4.85
N GLY A 413 -7.57 -3.13 -4.23
CA GLY A 413 -8.35 -2.05 -4.81
C GLY A 413 -7.51 -0.78 -5.07
N MET A 414 -6.70 -0.37 -4.10
CA MET A 414 -5.83 0.81 -4.23
C MET A 414 -4.76 0.64 -5.30
N ILE A 415 -4.14 -0.54 -5.45
CA ILE A 415 -3.17 -0.77 -6.54
C ILE A 415 -3.84 -0.91 -7.91
N LEU A 416 -5.11 -1.32 -7.98
CA LEU A 416 -5.88 -1.24 -9.22
C LEU A 416 -6.18 0.21 -9.59
N LYS A 417 -6.51 1.06 -8.61
CA LYS A 417 -6.61 2.52 -8.79
C LYS A 417 -5.29 3.08 -9.31
N GLU A 418 -4.18 2.77 -8.65
CA GLU A 418 -2.82 3.18 -9.03
C GLU A 418 -2.50 2.78 -10.49
N PHE A 419 -2.74 1.51 -10.84
CA PHE A 419 -2.42 0.97 -12.16
C PHE A 419 -3.19 1.69 -13.26
N LEU A 420 -4.49 1.94 -13.06
CA LEU A 420 -5.34 2.64 -14.02
C LEU A 420 -4.91 4.11 -14.17
N LEU A 421 -4.66 4.81 -13.06
CA LEU A 421 -4.25 6.23 -13.07
C LEU A 421 -2.89 6.43 -13.74
N LEU A 422 -1.90 5.58 -13.47
CA LEU A 422 -0.57 5.66 -14.09
C LEU A 422 -0.56 5.38 -15.61
N THR A 423 -1.66 4.88 -16.18
CA THR A 423 -1.82 4.85 -17.65
C THR A 423 -2.25 6.19 -18.23
N GLN A 424 -2.88 7.06 -17.44
CA GLN A 424 -3.38 8.37 -17.87
C GLN A 424 -2.49 9.54 -17.41
N LEU A 425 -1.77 9.38 -16.30
CA LEU A 425 -0.97 10.42 -15.64
C LEU A 425 0.49 9.98 -15.42
N ASP A 426 1.45 10.89 -15.55
CA ASP A 426 2.87 10.64 -15.25
C ASP A 426 3.13 10.39 -13.74
N LYS A 427 2.28 10.95 -12.89
CA LYS A 427 2.31 10.87 -11.42
C LYS A 427 0.91 10.65 -10.88
N LEU A 428 0.82 10.06 -9.69
CA LEU A 428 -0.44 10.01 -8.94
C LEU A 428 -0.88 11.44 -8.55
N PRO A 429 -2.19 11.72 -8.53
CA PRO A 429 -2.71 13.00 -8.10
C PRO A 429 -2.77 13.07 -6.56
N ASP A 430 -2.81 14.28 -6.00
CA ASP A 430 -2.74 14.50 -4.54
C ASP A 430 -3.96 13.90 -3.80
N ASP A 431 -5.11 13.85 -4.48
CA ASP A 431 -6.38 13.24 -4.06
C ASP A 431 -6.48 11.73 -4.35
N PHE A 432 -5.35 11.04 -4.60
CA PHE A 432 -5.31 9.59 -4.90
C PHE A 432 -6.15 8.73 -3.93
N ARG A 433 -6.19 9.07 -2.64
CA ARG A 433 -6.98 8.37 -1.61
C ARG A 433 -8.47 8.72 -1.57
N ASN A 434 -8.90 9.81 -2.21
CA ASN A 434 -10.31 10.23 -2.22
C ASN A 434 -11.17 9.14 -2.90
N ARG A 435 -12.27 8.72 -2.24
CA ARG A 435 -13.15 7.64 -2.70
C ARG A 435 -14.17 8.10 -3.74
N ASP A 436 -14.64 9.35 -3.63
CA ASP A 436 -15.63 9.93 -4.54
C ASP A 436 -15.06 10.07 -5.95
N GLN A 437 -13.74 10.26 -6.03
CA GLN A 437 -13.03 10.38 -7.29
C GLN A 437 -12.57 9.01 -7.81
N SER A 438 -13.41 8.42 -8.65
CA SER A 438 -13.21 7.11 -9.27
C SER A 438 -12.06 7.09 -10.29
N ALA A 439 -11.40 5.94 -10.50
CA ALA A 439 -10.35 5.80 -11.51
C ALA A 439 -10.84 6.09 -12.95
N ALA A 440 -12.11 5.79 -13.25
CA ALA A 440 -12.71 6.06 -14.56
C ALA A 440 -12.86 7.56 -14.87
N SER A 441 -12.96 8.44 -13.85
CA SER A 441 -13.07 9.89 -14.05
C SER A 441 -11.87 10.52 -14.77
N TYR A 442 -10.69 9.87 -14.69
CA TYR A 442 -9.45 10.31 -15.33
C TYR A 442 -9.32 9.90 -16.80
N PHE A 443 -10.24 9.09 -17.32
CA PHE A 443 -10.22 8.65 -18.72
C PHE A 443 -11.12 9.55 -19.56
N VAL A 444 -10.61 10.01 -20.71
CA VAL A 444 -11.43 10.71 -21.69
C VAL A 444 -12.35 9.70 -22.39
N SER A 445 -13.64 9.67 -22.00
CA SER A 445 -14.65 8.72 -22.49
C SER A 445 -14.29 7.24 -22.18
N PRO A 446 -14.37 6.80 -20.90
CA PRO A 446 -13.98 5.45 -20.50
C PRO A 446 -14.84 4.38 -21.17
N PRO A 447 -14.26 3.32 -21.77
CA PRO A 447 -15.04 2.19 -22.25
C PRO A 447 -15.50 1.31 -21.08
N ASN A 448 -16.54 0.47 -21.30
CA ASN A 448 -17.12 -0.40 -20.27
C ASN A 448 -16.10 -1.13 -19.37
N PRO A 449 -14.98 -1.70 -19.89
CA PRO A 449 -14.00 -2.38 -19.02
C PRO A 449 -13.32 -1.47 -18.01
N ILE A 450 -13.09 -0.18 -18.34
CA ILE A 450 -12.52 0.80 -17.41
C ILE A 450 -13.57 1.22 -16.37
N ILE A 451 -14.82 1.44 -16.79
CA ILE A 451 -15.94 1.73 -15.88
C ILE A 451 -16.10 0.60 -14.86
N ASN A 452 -16.14 -0.65 -15.34
CA ASN A 452 -16.34 -1.84 -14.51
C ASN A 452 -15.16 -2.11 -13.57
N LEU A 453 -13.92 -1.96 -14.04
CA LEU A 453 -12.73 -2.07 -13.17
C LEU A 453 -12.71 -0.94 -12.11
N SER A 454 -13.08 0.28 -12.48
CA SER A 454 -13.17 1.41 -11.54
C SER A 454 -14.27 1.23 -10.49
N PHE A 455 -15.36 0.54 -10.84
CA PHE A 455 -16.41 0.18 -9.87
C PHE A 455 -15.91 -0.90 -8.90
N LEU A 456 -15.16 -1.90 -9.38
CA LEU A 456 -14.51 -2.90 -8.52
C LEU A 456 -13.49 -2.28 -7.55
N VAL A 457 -12.78 -1.20 -7.93
CA VAL A 457 -11.93 -0.44 -6.99
C VAL A 457 -12.77 0.05 -5.81
N GLN A 458 -13.88 0.74 -6.07
CA GLN A 458 -14.75 1.29 -5.03
C GLN A 458 -15.33 0.21 -4.10
N GLU A 459 -15.73 -0.93 -4.66
CA GLU A 459 -16.24 -2.07 -3.91
C GLU A 459 -15.18 -2.70 -2.96
N LEU A 460 -13.91 -2.70 -3.36
CA LEU A 460 -12.79 -3.18 -2.54
C LEU A 460 -12.36 -2.16 -1.47
N THR A 461 -12.56 -0.85 -1.70
CA THR A 461 -12.00 0.24 -0.88
C THR A 461 -13.01 0.96 0.03
N ARG A 462 -14.10 0.30 0.43
CA ARG A 462 -15.03 0.85 1.45
C ARG A 462 -14.35 1.07 2.81
N THR A 463 -14.85 2.00 3.61
CA THR A 463 -14.29 2.30 4.95
C THR A 463 -14.44 1.10 5.87
N ASP A 464 -15.67 0.65 6.08
CA ASP A 464 -15.96 -0.52 6.91
C ASP A 464 -15.33 -1.79 6.31
N PRO A 465 -14.37 -2.45 6.99
CA PRO A 465 -13.72 -3.66 6.50
C PRO A 465 -14.69 -4.80 6.19
N GLN A 466 -15.81 -4.91 6.91
CA GLN A 466 -16.79 -5.97 6.71
C GLN A 466 -17.66 -5.75 5.46
N LYS A 467 -17.79 -4.50 5.01
CA LYS A 467 -18.50 -4.10 3.78
C LYS A 467 -17.61 -4.06 2.54
N ARG A 468 -16.31 -4.35 2.64
CA ARG A 468 -15.43 -4.50 1.47
C ARG A 468 -15.77 -5.77 0.71
N MET A 469 -15.65 -5.74 -0.62
CA MET A 469 -15.62 -6.94 -1.45
C MET A 469 -14.43 -7.84 -1.05
N THR A 470 -14.59 -9.17 -1.08
CA THR A 470 -13.47 -10.10 -0.86
C THR A 470 -12.60 -10.22 -2.11
N ILE A 471 -11.36 -10.68 -1.92
CA ILE A 471 -10.43 -10.96 -3.04
C ILE A 471 -11.03 -12.02 -3.98
N ASP A 472 -11.73 -13.02 -3.46
CA ASP A 472 -12.34 -14.08 -4.28
C ASP A 472 -13.58 -13.60 -5.06
N GLN A 473 -14.41 -12.72 -4.48
CA GLN A 473 -15.49 -12.03 -5.21
C GLN A 473 -14.92 -11.15 -6.33
N PHE A 474 -13.85 -10.41 -6.07
CA PHE A 474 -13.19 -9.61 -7.10
C PHE A 474 -12.61 -10.50 -8.23
N LYS A 475 -12.02 -11.65 -7.88
CA LYS A 475 -11.47 -12.66 -8.81
C LYS A 475 -12.52 -13.33 -9.70
N SER A 476 -13.75 -13.53 -9.23
CA SER A 476 -14.86 -13.97 -10.08
C SER A 476 -15.37 -12.82 -10.98
N LEU A 477 -15.50 -11.61 -10.44
CA LEU A 477 -16.04 -10.45 -11.17
C LEU A 477 -15.11 -9.89 -12.24
N VAL A 478 -13.79 -9.89 -12.06
CA VAL A 478 -12.82 -9.30 -13.02
C VAL A 478 -12.88 -9.96 -14.41
N LYS A 479 -13.37 -11.21 -14.49
CA LYS A 479 -13.60 -11.97 -15.73
C LYS A 479 -14.75 -11.37 -16.56
N TYR A 480 -15.73 -10.77 -15.89
CA TYR A 480 -16.92 -10.16 -16.50
C TYR A 480 -16.74 -8.68 -16.86
N ARG A 481 -15.55 -8.09 -16.66
CA ARG A 481 -15.26 -6.66 -16.93
C ARG A 481 -15.68 -6.15 -18.31
N ASN A 482 -15.77 -7.00 -19.32
CA ASN A 482 -16.17 -6.62 -20.68
C ASN A 482 -17.70 -6.44 -20.87
N MET A 483 -18.52 -6.79 -19.87
CA MET A 483 -19.98 -6.60 -19.93
C MET A 483 -20.37 -5.12 -20.05
N ASN A 484 -21.59 -4.85 -20.53
CA ASN A 484 -22.22 -3.54 -20.36
C ASN A 484 -22.27 -3.18 -18.85
N PRO A 485 -22.04 -1.93 -18.44
CA PRO A 485 -21.97 -1.57 -17.02
C PRO A 485 -23.21 -1.90 -16.19
N GLU A 486 -24.40 -1.99 -16.80
CA GLU A 486 -25.64 -2.37 -16.12
C GLU A 486 -25.71 -3.89 -15.87
N ASN A 487 -25.41 -4.69 -16.89
CA ASN A 487 -25.30 -6.14 -16.74
C ASN A 487 -24.17 -6.50 -15.77
N PHE A 488 -23.09 -5.72 -15.76
CA PHE A 488 -22.00 -5.86 -14.80
C PHE A 488 -22.43 -5.53 -13.37
N TYR A 489 -23.17 -4.42 -13.16
CA TYR A 489 -23.72 -4.09 -11.85
C TYR A 489 -24.61 -5.22 -11.29
N ASN A 490 -25.52 -5.75 -12.12
CA ASN A 490 -26.37 -6.89 -11.73
C ASN A 490 -25.54 -8.16 -11.40
N LYS A 491 -24.40 -8.34 -12.07
CA LYS A 491 -23.46 -9.44 -11.76
C LYS A 491 -22.74 -9.22 -10.43
N VAL A 492 -22.33 -7.99 -10.12
CA VAL A 492 -21.79 -7.60 -8.80
C VAL A 492 -22.84 -7.84 -7.71
N GLU A 493 -24.08 -7.39 -7.91
CA GLU A 493 -25.18 -7.60 -6.97
C GLU A 493 -25.44 -9.10 -6.70
N SER A 494 -25.29 -9.97 -7.70
CA SER A 494 -25.46 -11.42 -7.54
C SER A 494 -24.33 -12.12 -6.75
N GLU A 495 -23.11 -11.56 -6.73
CA GLU A 495 -21.95 -12.15 -6.04
C GLU A 495 -21.61 -11.45 -4.72
N PHE A 496 -22.03 -10.19 -4.58
CA PHE A 496 -21.91 -9.39 -3.37
C PHE A 496 -23.18 -8.54 -3.17
N PRO A 497 -24.26 -9.11 -2.60
CA PRO A 497 -25.56 -8.43 -2.47
C PRO A 497 -25.52 -7.21 -1.56
N SER A 498 -26.29 -6.18 -1.93
CA SER A 498 -26.44 -4.93 -1.19
C SER A 498 -27.11 -5.11 0.18
N ALA A 499 -27.87 -6.19 0.37
CA ALA A 499 -28.32 -6.63 1.68
C ALA A 499 -27.15 -6.86 2.68
N GLN A 500 -25.96 -7.28 2.21
CA GLN A 500 -24.77 -7.44 3.07
C GLN A 500 -24.13 -6.09 3.44
N LEU A 501 -24.42 -5.03 2.69
CA LEU A 501 -23.97 -3.66 2.97
C LEU A 501 -24.92 -2.92 3.94
N GLY A 502 -26.14 -3.44 4.13
CA GLY A 502 -27.21 -2.83 4.92
C GLY A 502 -27.96 -1.71 4.19
N ILE A 503 -28.00 -1.73 2.85
CA ILE A 503 -28.57 -0.65 2.01
C ILE A 503 -29.75 -1.11 1.13
N GLN A 504 -30.30 -2.31 1.38
CA GLN A 504 -31.32 -2.91 0.52
C GLN A 504 -32.60 -2.06 0.46
N ASP A 505 -33.07 -1.57 1.60
CA ASP A 505 -34.30 -0.76 1.69
C ASP A 505 -34.18 0.52 0.85
N ASP A 506 -33.02 1.18 0.89
CA ASP A 506 -32.71 2.39 0.12
C ASP A 506 -32.65 2.09 -1.39
N ILE A 507 -32.11 0.92 -1.77
CA ILE A 507 -32.10 0.46 -3.17
C ILE A 507 -33.51 0.18 -3.67
N ASP A 508 -34.36 -0.45 -2.85
CA ASP A 508 -35.73 -0.78 -3.22
C ASP A 508 -36.61 0.49 -3.31
N GLU A 509 -36.37 1.48 -2.45
CA GLU A 509 -36.92 2.84 -2.53
C GLU A 509 -36.55 3.53 -3.85
N ILE A 510 -35.26 3.60 -4.20
CA ILE A 510 -34.80 4.18 -5.48
C ILE A 510 -35.36 3.41 -6.69
N ASN A 511 -35.33 2.07 -6.64
CA ASN A 511 -35.85 1.22 -7.73
C ASN A 511 -37.36 1.40 -7.92
N THR A 512 -38.12 1.64 -6.85
CA THR A 512 -39.56 1.95 -6.94
C THR A 512 -39.77 3.24 -7.71
N LEU A 513 -39.04 4.31 -7.38
CA LEU A 513 -39.10 5.61 -8.10
C LEU A 513 -38.60 5.50 -9.55
N LEU A 514 -37.57 4.70 -9.82
CA LEU A 514 -37.06 4.45 -11.17
C LEU A 514 -38.10 3.72 -12.04
N ASN A 515 -38.76 2.70 -11.50
CA ASN A 515 -39.75 1.88 -12.22
C ASN A 515 -41.15 2.52 -12.31
N GLU A 516 -41.44 3.54 -11.50
CA GLU A 516 -42.71 4.29 -11.56
C GLU A 516 -42.91 4.92 -12.95
N LYS A 517 -43.86 4.39 -13.73
CA LYS A 517 -44.11 4.88 -15.10
C LYS A 517 -44.92 6.16 -15.07
N LYS A 518 -44.48 7.18 -15.81
CA LYS A 518 -45.30 8.34 -16.15
C LYS A 518 -46.61 7.86 -16.80
N ASN A 519 -47.74 8.16 -16.15
CA ASN A 519 -49.07 7.69 -16.56
C ASN A 519 -49.47 8.31 -17.92
N ASN A 520 -49.08 7.65 -19.00
CA ASN A 520 -49.41 8.06 -20.37
C ASN A 520 -50.80 7.57 -20.78
N GLY A 521 -51.83 8.10 -20.12
CA GLY A 521 -53.18 8.07 -20.69
C GLY A 521 -53.19 8.88 -21.98
N PHE A 522 -53.58 8.28 -23.11
CA PHE A 522 -53.62 8.94 -24.43
C PHE A 522 -54.41 10.27 -24.40
N TRP A 523 -55.51 10.31 -23.65
CA TRP A 523 -56.32 11.52 -23.41
C TRP A 523 -55.57 12.62 -22.63
N GLN A 524 -54.59 12.26 -21.80
CA GLN A 524 -53.80 13.19 -21.01
C GLN A 524 -52.67 13.84 -21.83
N GLY A 525 -52.24 13.25 -22.94
CA GLY A 525 -51.32 13.88 -23.91
C GLY A 525 -51.95 15.07 -24.66
N ILE A 526 -53.24 14.95 -25.00
CA ILE A 526 -54.01 16.01 -25.65
C ILE A 526 -54.32 17.14 -24.65
N VAL A 527 -54.73 16.79 -23.43
CA VAL A 527 -55.00 17.79 -22.37
C VAL A 527 -53.73 18.45 -21.85
N SER A 528 -52.61 17.74 -21.70
CA SER A 528 -51.35 18.34 -21.23
C SER A 528 -50.74 19.33 -22.23
N SER A 529 -50.97 19.13 -23.54
CA SER A 529 -50.57 20.09 -24.58
C SER A 529 -51.33 21.43 -24.48
N PHE A 530 -52.49 21.47 -23.83
CA PHE A 530 -53.29 22.68 -23.59
C PHE A 530 -53.20 23.21 -22.15
N MET A 531 -53.01 22.35 -21.14
CA MET A 531 -53.01 22.72 -19.72
C MET A 531 -51.62 22.96 -19.11
N ASN A 532 -50.53 22.44 -19.70
CA ASN A 532 -49.16 22.70 -19.21
C ASN A 532 -48.71 24.17 -19.35
N LEU A 533 -49.58 25.08 -19.81
CA LEU A 533 -49.29 26.52 -19.80
C LEU A 533 -49.46 27.16 -18.41
N PHE A 534 -50.22 26.57 -17.46
CA PHE A 534 -50.62 27.28 -16.23
C PHE A 534 -50.56 26.51 -14.90
N THR A 535 -50.43 25.17 -14.86
CA THR A 535 -50.21 24.45 -13.59
C THR A 535 -49.29 23.23 -13.74
N PRO A 536 -48.25 23.07 -12.90
CA PRO A 536 -47.58 21.78 -12.75
C PRO A 536 -48.58 20.80 -12.16
N SER A 537 -48.80 19.64 -12.79
CA SER A 537 -49.73 18.66 -12.20
C SER A 537 -49.16 18.18 -10.85
N THR A 538 -50.04 18.01 -9.86
CA THR A 538 -49.67 17.62 -8.48
C THR A 538 -48.78 16.39 -8.42
N TYR A 539 -48.97 15.46 -9.36
CA TYR A 539 -48.13 14.27 -9.55
C TYR A 539 -46.66 14.57 -9.89
N HIS A 540 -46.35 15.61 -10.67
CA HIS A 540 -44.96 15.99 -10.96
C HIS A 540 -44.25 16.53 -9.70
N LYS A 541 -44.98 17.29 -8.86
CA LYS A 541 -44.46 17.81 -7.59
C LYS A 541 -44.24 16.68 -6.58
N ASP A 542 -45.20 15.79 -6.42
CA ASP A 542 -45.11 14.62 -5.54
C ASP A 542 -43.90 13.73 -5.87
N PHE A 543 -43.71 13.38 -7.15
CA PHE A 543 -42.59 12.55 -7.58
C PHE A 543 -41.23 13.20 -7.28
N LEU A 544 -41.09 14.50 -7.56
CA LEU A 544 -39.84 15.23 -7.26
C LEU A 544 -39.59 15.38 -5.76
N LEU A 545 -40.63 15.58 -4.94
CA LEU A 545 -40.48 15.63 -3.49
C LEU A 545 -39.98 14.29 -2.92
N ARG A 546 -40.59 13.16 -3.33
CA ARG A 546 -40.11 11.81 -2.96
C ARG A 546 -38.68 11.55 -3.43
N ALA A 547 -38.33 11.95 -4.65
CA ALA A 547 -36.95 11.85 -5.15
C ALA A 547 -35.96 12.73 -4.36
N ASN A 548 -36.37 13.91 -3.91
CA ASN A 548 -35.53 14.81 -3.11
C ASN A 548 -35.28 14.30 -1.69
N GLU A 549 -36.24 13.59 -1.07
CA GLU A 549 -36.01 12.90 0.21
C GLU A 549 -34.90 11.84 0.08
N VAL A 550 -34.93 11.07 -1.01
CA VAL A 550 -33.88 10.10 -1.36
C VAL A 550 -32.54 10.77 -1.66
N PHE A 551 -32.51 11.83 -2.49
CA PHE A 551 -31.27 12.56 -2.78
C PHE A 551 -30.64 13.15 -1.51
N LYS A 552 -31.47 13.74 -0.63
CA LYS A 552 -31.03 14.28 0.67
C LYS A 552 -30.39 13.18 1.54
N LYS A 553 -31.08 12.05 1.71
CA LYS A 553 -30.62 10.90 2.50
C LYS A 553 -29.26 10.35 2.03
N ILE A 554 -29.01 10.35 0.71
CA ILE A 554 -27.73 9.93 0.13
C ILE A 554 -26.66 11.02 0.28
N SER A 555 -27.02 12.29 0.09
CA SER A 555 -26.12 13.44 0.24
C SER A 555 -25.58 13.58 1.67
N GLU A 556 -26.44 13.36 2.66
CA GLU A 556 -26.13 13.40 4.10
C GLU A 556 -25.40 12.14 4.63
N SER A 557 -25.11 11.14 3.77
CA SER A 557 -24.37 9.94 4.17
C SER A 557 -22.86 10.15 4.13
N ASP A 558 -22.20 9.88 5.27
CA ASP A 558 -20.74 9.87 5.40
C ASP A 558 -20.27 8.52 5.98
N PRO A 559 -19.46 7.72 5.25
CA PRO A 559 -19.02 7.93 3.87
C PRO A 559 -20.15 7.72 2.86
N LYS A 560 -20.12 8.42 1.71
CA LYS A 560 -21.06 8.22 0.61
C LYS A 560 -20.99 6.80 0.05
N GLU A 561 -22.12 6.09 0.01
CA GLU A 561 -22.18 4.73 -0.52
C GLU A 561 -22.29 4.72 -2.05
N THR A 562 -21.28 4.15 -2.70
CA THR A 562 -21.07 4.21 -4.16
C THR A 562 -22.19 3.56 -4.96
N ARG A 563 -22.83 2.50 -4.45
CA ARG A 563 -24.01 1.89 -5.10
C ARG A 563 -25.21 2.82 -5.09
N LEU A 564 -25.49 3.46 -3.94
CA LEU A 564 -26.59 4.42 -3.81
C LEU A 564 -26.33 5.64 -4.69
N THR A 565 -25.12 6.18 -4.70
CA THR A 565 -24.72 7.29 -5.59
C THR A 565 -25.01 6.96 -7.06
N ARG A 566 -24.62 5.77 -7.55
CA ARG A 566 -24.87 5.35 -8.94
C ARG A 566 -26.36 5.17 -9.27
N LEU A 567 -27.18 4.73 -8.32
CA LEU A 567 -28.64 4.65 -8.52
C LEU A 567 -29.30 6.04 -8.46
N ALA A 568 -28.79 6.93 -7.60
CA ALA A 568 -29.17 8.34 -7.56
C ALA A 568 -28.85 9.06 -8.87
N GLU A 569 -27.69 8.80 -9.51
CA GLU A 569 -27.38 9.35 -10.84
C GLU A 569 -28.47 9.00 -11.88
N LYS A 570 -28.91 7.73 -11.91
CA LYS A 570 -30.00 7.30 -12.82
C LYS A 570 -31.32 7.99 -12.48
N LEU A 571 -31.64 8.12 -11.21
CA LEU A 571 -32.84 8.80 -10.75
C LEU A 571 -32.80 10.30 -11.13
N ALA A 572 -31.65 10.95 -10.97
CA ALA A 572 -31.43 12.34 -11.36
C ALA A 572 -31.57 12.54 -12.88
N VAL A 573 -31.05 11.63 -13.71
CA VAL A 573 -31.27 11.63 -15.17
C VAL A 573 -32.76 11.54 -15.50
N LYS A 574 -33.53 10.68 -14.81
CA LYS A 574 -34.99 10.58 -14.99
C LYS A 574 -35.70 11.86 -14.54
N CYS A 575 -35.43 12.34 -13.33
CA CYS A 575 -36.00 13.57 -12.78
C CYS A 575 -35.68 14.80 -13.65
N TYR A 576 -34.48 14.87 -14.23
CA TYR A 576 -34.11 15.89 -15.19
C TYR A 576 -34.95 15.76 -16.47
N ARG A 577 -34.84 14.64 -17.20
CA ARG A 577 -35.44 14.49 -18.53
C ARG A 577 -36.97 14.53 -18.53
N GLU A 578 -37.62 13.92 -17.53
CA GLU A 578 -39.08 13.76 -17.51
C GLU A 578 -39.83 14.87 -16.74
N TYR A 579 -39.17 15.58 -15.82
CA TYR A 579 -39.83 16.53 -14.89
C TYR A 579 -39.17 17.92 -14.85
N SER A 580 -37.84 18.03 -14.96
CA SER A 580 -37.11 19.29 -14.64
C SER A 580 -36.46 19.99 -15.84
N HIS A 581 -36.31 19.32 -16.98
CA HIS A 581 -35.63 19.87 -18.16
C HIS A 581 -36.29 21.14 -18.69
N THR A 582 -37.63 21.20 -18.72
CA THR A 582 -38.36 22.41 -19.13
C THR A 582 -38.11 23.58 -18.18
N TYR A 583 -38.06 23.32 -16.87
CA TYR A 583 -37.78 24.33 -15.84
C TYR A 583 -36.36 24.89 -15.97
N PHE A 584 -35.35 24.03 -16.04
CA PHE A 584 -33.96 24.47 -16.23
C PHE A 584 -33.72 25.15 -17.58
N LYS A 585 -34.44 24.74 -18.64
CA LYS A 585 -34.44 25.44 -19.92
C LYS A 585 -35.00 26.87 -19.82
N GLN A 586 -36.09 27.08 -19.07
CA GLN A 586 -36.61 28.43 -18.80
C GLN A 586 -35.66 29.27 -17.95
N CYS A 587 -35.00 28.68 -16.94
CA CYS A 587 -33.97 29.35 -16.14
C CYS A 587 -32.78 29.78 -17.01
N SER A 588 -32.24 28.86 -17.83
CA SER A 588 -31.16 29.12 -18.76
C SER A 588 -31.51 30.18 -19.82
N GLN A 589 -32.73 30.14 -20.37
CA GLN A 589 -33.23 31.19 -21.27
C GLN A 589 -33.37 32.55 -20.56
N SER A 590 -33.77 32.56 -19.29
CA SER A 590 -33.87 33.79 -18.49
C SER A 590 -32.49 34.38 -18.18
N LEU A 591 -31.49 33.53 -17.91
CA LEU A 591 -30.09 33.90 -17.77
C LEU A 591 -29.53 34.48 -19.08
N GLU A 592 -29.69 33.78 -20.21
CA GLU A 592 -29.21 34.26 -21.52
C GLU A 592 -29.91 35.56 -21.95
N ALA A 593 -31.18 35.77 -21.60
CA ALA A 593 -31.88 37.03 -21.83
C ALA A 593 -31.37 38.18 -20.93
N ALA A 594 -31.03 37.90 -19.67
CA ALA A 594 -30.44 38.87 -18.75
C ALA A 594 -29.02 39.26 -19.19
N LEU A 595 -28.19 38.27 -19.56
CA LEU A 595 -26.86 38.48 -20.16
C LEU A 595 -26.97 39.30 -21.44
N TYR A 596 -27.87 38.94 -22.37
CA TYR A 596 -28.08 39.69 -23.61
C TYR A 596 -28.50 41.15 -23.33
N LYS A 597 -29.36 41.40 -22.34
CA LYS A 597 -29.73 42.76 -21.95
C LYS A 597 -28.52 43.53 -21.41
N GLN A 598 -27.68 42.91 -20.59
CA GLN A 598 -26.51 43.58 -20.02
C GLN A 598 -25.42 43.87 -21.07
N ASP A 599 -25.19 42.93 -22.00
CA ASP A 599 -24.36 43.15 -23.19
C ASP A 599 -24.94 44.26 -24.06
N TRP A 600 -26.27 44.25 -24.31
CA TRP A 600 -26.96 45.30 -25.06
C TRP A 600 -26.80 46.66 -24.39
N ASP A 601 -27.02 46.79 -23.08
CA ASP A 601 -26.91 48.06 -22.38
C ASP A 601 -25.47 48.61 -22.47
N LYS A 602 -24.45 47.76 -22.28
CA LYS A 602 -23.02 48.09 -22.46
C LYS A 602 -22.59 48.33 -23.91
N ALA A 603 -23.35 47.87 -24.92
CA ALA A 603 -22.93 47.93 -26.31
C ALA A 603 -22.80 49.36 -26.85
N PRO A 604 -21.74 49.66 -27.63
CA PRO A 604 -21.60 50.93 -28.33
C PRO A 604 -22.78 51.23 -29.26
N TRP A 605 -23.06 52.52 -29.45
CA TRP A 605 -24.18 52.98 -30.30
C TRP A 605 -24.08 52.45 -31.74
N TYR A 606 -22.86 52.27 -32.27
CA TYR A 606 -22.66 51.76 -33.62
C TYR A 606 -23.03 50.28 -33.76
N SER A 607 -22.76 49.45 -32.74
CA SER A 607 -23.17 48.03 -32.72
C SER A 607 -24.69 47.89 -32.63
N LYS A 608 -25.34 48.76 -31.85
CA LYS A 608 -26.81 48.87 -31.79
C LYS A 608 -27.39 49.29 -33.15
N ALA A 609 -26.79 50.28 -33.81
CA ALA A 609 -27.20 50.72 -35.14
C ALA A 609 -27.01 49.62 -36.20
N LEU A 610 -25.89 48.89 -36.18
CA LEU A 610 -25.62 47.74 -37.06
C LEU A 610 -26.64 46.62 -36.87
N TYR A 611 -27.00 46.29 -35.62
CA TYR A 611 -28.07 45.33 -35.33
C TYR A 611 -29.40 45.74 -35.98
N TRP A 612 -29.82 47.00 -35.79
CA TRP A 612 -31.07 47.51 -36.36
C TRP A 612 -31.04 47.59 -37.90
N LEU A 613 -29.98 48.12 -38.50
CA LEU A 613 -29.82 48.25 -39.95
C LEU A 613 -29.69 46.90 -40.66
N SER A 614 -29.22 45.87 -39.96
CA SER A 614 -29.11 44.50 -40.47
C SER A 614 -30.31 43.61 -40.12
N PHE A 615 -31.38 44.17 -39.54
CA PHE A 615 -32.55 43.44 -39.06
C PHE A 615 -32.21 42.26 -38.13
N GLY A 616 -31.15 42.41 -37.32
CA GLY A 616 -30.65 41.39 -36.39
C GLY A 616 -29.65 40.39 -36.97
N LEU A 617 -29.21 40.53 -38.23
CA LEU A 617 -28.17 39.67 -38.80
C LEU A 617 -26.79 39.88 -38.16
N TYR A 618 -26.46 41.12 -37.77
CA TYR A 618 -25.30 41.43 -36.93
C TYR A 618 -25.73 41.50 -35.47
N ASN A 619 -25.45 40.43 -34.72
CA ASN A 619 -25.60 40.43 -33.27
C ASN A 619 -24.64 41.44 -32.61
N VAL A 620 -25.06 41.99 -31.47
CA VAL A 620 -24.17 42.72 -30.57
C VAL A 620 -23.06 41.77 -30.10
N GLU A 621 -21.80 42.18 -30.28
CA GLU A 621 -20.64 41.44 -29.75
C GLU A 621 -20.77 41.32 -28.23
N ARG A 622 -20.72 40.07 -27.74
CA ARG A 622 -20.78 39.75 -26.32
C ARG A 622 -19.49 40.21 -25.65
N SER A 623 -19.61 40.96 -24.56
CA SER A 623 -18.42 41.42 -23.84
C SER A 623 -17.78 40.25 -23.09
N SER A 624 -16.47 40.06 -23.23
CA SER A 624 -15.74 38.96 -22.56
C SER A 624 -15.62 39.13 -21.03
N ASN A 625 -16.08 40.27 -20.50
CA ASN A 625 -15.99 40.69 -19.11
C ASN A 625 -17.39 40.93 -18.50
N VAL A 626 -18.39 40.09 -18.83
CA VAL A 626 -19.65 40.07 -18.08
C VAL A 626 -19.42 39.31 -16.78
N ASP A 627 -19.51 40.01 -15.66
CA ASP A 627 -19.54 39.39 -14.33
C ASP A 627 -20.87 38.66 -14.14
N ILE A 628 -20.83 37.33 -14.27
CA ILE A 628 -21.99 36.45 -14.12
C ILE A 628 -22.53 36.46 -12.69
N ALA A 629 -21.71 36.80 -11.67
CA ALA A 629 -22.16 36.93 -10.28
C ALA A 629 -23.10 38.14 -10.04
N ALA A 630 -23.11 39.12 -10.96
CA ALA A 630 -23.98 40.30 -10.87
C ALA A 630 -25.33 40.13 -11.60
N VAL A 631 -25.57 38.99 -12.27
CA VAL A 631 -26.74 38.78 -13.14
C VAL A 631 -27.91 38.22 -12.33
N LYS A 632 -29.04 38.93 -12.28
CA LYS A 632 -30.27 38.41 -11.66
C LYS A 632 -31.26 37.88 -12.71
N ILE A 633 -31.76 36.68 -12.49
CA ILE A 633 -32.84 36.07 -13.29
C ILE A 633 -34.21 36.34 -12.67
N LYS A 634 -35.29 35.94 -13.36
CA LYS A 634 -36.67 36.16 -12.88
C LYS A 634 -37.12 35.13 -11.84
N GLN A 635 -36.46 33.99 -11.81
CA GLN A 635 -36.74 32.87 -10.91
C GLN A 635 -36.15 33.17 -9.53
N ASP A 636 -36.95 32.94 -8.48
CA ASP A 636 -36.48 33.03 -7.10
C ASP A 636 -35.68 31.78 -6.74
N LEU A 637 -34.37 31.96 -6.50
CA LEU A 637 -33.44 30.89 -6.15
C LEU A 637 -33.71 30.31 -4.75
N LYS A 638 -34.40 31.06 -3.88
CA LYS A 638 -34.87 30.61 -2.55
C LYS A 638 -36.32 30.11 -2.58
N GLY A 639 -37.00 30.26 -3.71
CA GLY A 639 -38.39 29.86 -3.88
C GLY A 639 -38.57 28.34 -3.91
N GLU A 640 -39.72 27.86 -3.41
CA GLU A 640 -40.05 26.44 -3.32
C GLU A 640 -39.91 25.69 -4.66
N GLU A 641 -40.19 26.36 -5.79
CA GLU A 641 -40.09 25.77 -7.12
C GLU A 641 -38.64 25.51 -7.55
N PHE A 642 -37.71 26.43 -7.26
CA PHE A 642 -36.29 26.21 -7.56
C PHE A 642 -35.71 25.12 -6.66
N GLN A 643 -36.01 25.19 -5.36
CA GLN A 643 -35.57 24.21 -4.35
C GLN A 643 -36.14 22.80 -4.59
N MET A 644 -37.26 22.67 -5.31
CA MET A 644 -37.79 21.37 -5.75
C MET A 644 -36.98 20.75 -6.89
N HIS A 645 -36.40 21.55 -7.78
CA HIS A 645 -35.61 21.06 -8.90
C HIS A 645 -34.10 20.97 -8.59
N PHE A 646 -33.62 21.71 -7.60
CA PHE A 646 -32.18 21.85 -7.31
C PHE A 646 -31.46 20.57 -6.84
N PRO A 647 -31.98 19.74 -5.91
CA PRO A 647 -31.22 18.62 -5.33
C PRO A 647 -30.74 17.57 -6.34
N LEU A 648 -31.50 17.33 -7.41
CA LEU A 648 -31.10 16.39 -8.46
C LEU A 648 -29.79 16.79 -9.16
N LEU A 649 -29.39 18.07 -9.11
CA LEU A 649 -28.15 18.55 -9.74
C LEU A 649 -26.87 18.04 -9.06
N GLU A 650 -26.93 17.58 -7.80
CA GLU A 650 -25.79 16.90 -7.16
C GLU A 650 -25.41 15.62 -7.91
N PHE A 651 -26.43 14.83 -8.29
CA PHE A 651 -26.26 13.51 -8.90
C PHE A 651 -26.43 13.53 -10.42
N LEU A 652 -26.71 14.68 -11.05
CA LEU A 652 -26.94 14.76 -12.49
C LEU A 652 -25.60 14.73 -13.25
N PRO A 653 -25.36 13.76 -14.16
CA PRO A 653 -24.12 13.71 -14.94
C PRO A 653 -23.87 15.02 -15.73
N PRO A 654 -22.66 15.60 -15.72
CA PRO A 654 -22.43 16.97 -16.21
C PRO A 654 -22.79 17.21 -17.68
N ASN A 655 -22.80 16.16 -18.49
CA ASN A 655 -23.15 16.14 -19.91
C ASN A 655 -24.68 16.19 -20.15
N GLU A 656 -25.52 15.82 -19.18
CA GLU A 656 -26.98 15.89 -19.33
C GLU A 656 -27.49 17.34 -19.37
N LEU A 657 -26.77 18.27 -18.72
CA LEU A 657 -27.05 19.70 -18.82
C LEU A 657 -26.72 20.28 -20.21
N ASP A 658 -25.92 19.58 -21.04
CA ASP A 658 -25.60 20.06 -22.39
C ASP A 658 -26.80 19.98 -23.36
N HIS A 659 -27.90 19.34 -22.96
CA HIS A 659 -29.22 19.46 -23.63
C HIS A 659 -29.77 20.91 -23.63
N LEU A 660 -29.26 21.79 -22.74
CA LEU A 660 -29.52 23.24 -22.78
C LEU A 660 -28.76 23.96 -23.90
N GLY A 661 -27.78 23.28 -24.52
CA GLY A 661 -26.76 23.83 -25.42
C GLY A 661 -25.42 24.01 -24.69
N THR A 662 -24.30 23.68 -25.33
CA THR A 662 -22.98 23.58 -24.67
C THR A 662 -22.52 24.89 -24.01
N LEU A 663 -22.75 26.04 -24.68
CA LEU A 663 -22.38 27.36 -24.14
C LEU A 663 -23.32 27.79 -23.00
N GLN A 664 -24.62 27.52 -23.17
CA GLN A 664 -25.67 27.80 -22.20
C GLN A 664 -25.50 26.97 -20.92
N SER A 665 -25.15 25.69 -21.07
CA SER A 665 -24.77 24.76 -20.00
C SER A 665 -23.59 25.27 -19.19
N ALA A 666 -22.50 25.66 -19.86
CA ALA A 666 -21.31 26.19 -19.19
C ALA A 666 -21.61 27.45 -18.37
N ARG A 667 -22.37 28.40 -18.94
CA ARG A 667 -22.78 29.65 -18.28
C ARG A 667 -23.78 29.42 -17.15
N PHE A 668 -24.70 28.48 -17.32
CA PHE A 668 -25.67 28.14 -16.29
C PHE A 668 -24.98 27.49 -15.07
N LYS A 669 -23.96 26.64 -15.30
CA LYS A 669 -23.09 26.12 -14.24
C LYS A 669 -22.32 27.24 -13.53
N GLU A 670 -21.72 28.18 -14.27
CA GLU A 670 -21.01 29.33 -13.70
C GLU A 670 -21.95 30.26 -12.89
N PHE A 671 -23.18 30.45 -13.34
CA PHE A 671 -24.24 31.17 -12.62
C PHE A 671 -24.65 30.48 -11.32
N LEU A 672 -24.90 29.16 -11.34
CA LEU A 672 -25.23 28.39 -10.14
C LEU A 672 -24.10 28.44 -9.11
N TYR A 673 -22.85 28.35 -9.56
CA TYR A 673 -21.68 28.43 -8.69
C TYR A 673 -21.54 29.82 -8.04
N SER A 674 -21.69 30.90 -8.81
CA SER A 674 -21.59 32.27 -8.28
C SER A 674 -22.73 32.64 -7.32
N HIS A 675 -23.89 32.02 -7.46
CA HIS A 675 -25.07 32.24 -6.61
C HIS A 675 -25.27 31.15 -5.54
N VAL A 676 -24.29 30.27 -5.30
CA VAL A 676 -24.47 29.15 -4.36
C VAL A 676 -24.87 29.63 -2.96
N ASN A 677 -24.26 30.69 -2.44
CA ASN A 677 -24.61 31.26 -1.13
C ASN A 677 -26.00 31.94 -1.09
N GLU A 678 -26.64 32.18 -2.24
CA GLU A 678 -28.03 32.63 -2.32
C GLU A 678 -29.00 31.45 -2.42
N ILE A 679 -28.62 30.38 -3.13
CA ILE A 679 -29.42 29.15 -3.24
C ILE A 679 -29.47 28.41 -1.91
N LEU A 680 -28.37 28.43 -1.15
CA LEU A 680 -28.23 27.76 0.13
C LEU A 680 -28.61 28.70 1.29
N PRO A 681 -29.53 28.32 2.20
CA PRO A 681 -29.68 29.03 3.46
C PRO A 681 -28.38 28.89 4.28
N GLN A 682 -27.86 30.00 4.83
CA GLN A 682 -26.91 29.89 5.93
C GLN A 682 -27.66 29.38 7.15
N ASP A 683 -27.23 28.24 7.70
CA ASP A 683 -27.69 27.81 9.03
C ASP A 683 -27.21 28.84 10.06
N ALA A 684 -28.16 29.51 10.70
CA ALA A 684 -27.90 30.57 11.65
C ALA A 684 -27.52 30.00 13.02
N GLU A 685 -26.27 29.57 13.17
CA GLU A 685 -25.56 29.51 14.46
C GLU A 685 -24.03 29.43 14.24
N GLU A 686 -23.45 30.46 13.61
CA GLU A 686 -22.01 30.73 13.78
C GLU A 686 -21.77 31.22 15.21
N SER A 687 -21.42 30.29 16.10
CA SER A 687 -20.76 30.63 17.36
C SER A 687 -19.47 31.40 17.07
N GLU A 688 -19.23 32.48 17.82
CA GLU A 688 -18.06 33.32 17.66
C GLU A 688 -16.76 32.51 17.80
N HIS A 689 -16.02 32.32 16.70
CA HIS A 689 -14.56 32.52 16.62
C HIS A 689 -14.04 32.25 15.20
N SER A 690 -14.08 33.29 14.38
CA SER A 690 -13.11 33.47 13.28
C SER A 690 -11.71 33.69 13.86
N SER A 691 -10.58 33.47 13.19
CA SER A 691 -10.31 32.98 11.83
C SER A 691 -8.80 32.73 11.67
N SER A 692 -8.40 31.97 10.65
CA SER A 692 -7.08 32.15 10.00
C SER A 692 -7.08 31.60 8.57
N SER A 693 -7.94 32.14 7.70
CA SER A 693 -7.72 32.07 6.26
C SER A 693 -7.03 33.36 5.80
N CYS A 694 -5.89 33.23 5.13
CA CYS A 694 -5.27 34.35 4.44
C CYS A 694 -6.07 34.65 3.18
N ASN A 695 -6.38 35.93 2.94
CA ASN A 695 -6.71 36.43 1.61
C ASN A 695 -5.83 37.65 1.32
N ASP A 696 -5.09 37.57 0.23
CA ASP A 696 -4.54 38.75 -0.42
C ASP A 696 -5.69 39.62 -0.94
N SER A 697 -5.61 40.93 -0.68
CA SER A 697 -6.40 41.94 -1.38
C SER A 697 -5.52 43.18 -1.54
N GLU A 698 -5.11 43.47 -2.77
CA GLU A 698 -4.59 44.80 -3.11
C GLU A 698 -5.76 45.81 -3.12
N GLU A 699 -5.58 46.98 -2.54
CA GLU A 699 -6.14 48.20 -3.15
C GLU A 699 -5.26 49.44 -2.89
N GLU A 700 -5.44 50.45 -3.74
CA GLU A 700 -4.53 51.56 -3.99
C GLU A 700 -4.30 52.50 -2.77
N GLN A 701 -3.21 53.29 -2.61
CA GLN A 701 -2.81 54.37 -3.53
C GLN A 701 -1.37 54.90 -3.34
N LYS A 702 -0.66 54.99 -4.47
CA LYS A 702 0.24 56.07 -4.92
C LYS A 702 1.07 56.85 -3.87
N SER A 703 2.40 56.83 -4.05
CA SER A 703 3.14 58.11 -4.03
C SER A 703 4.32 58.22 -5.01
N ARG A 704 4.23 59.27 -5.84
CA ARG A 704 5.30 60.17 -6.32
C ARG A 704 6.40 59.67 -7.27
N SER A 705 6.43 60.35 -8.43
CA SER A 705 7.65 60.97 -8.94
C SER A 705 7.44 62.49 -9.13
N SER A 706 8.16 63.33 -8.36
CA SER A 706 8.61 64.70 -8.74
C SER A 706 9.33 65.46 -7.60
N LEU A 707 10.66 65.48 -7.68
CA LEU A 707 11.58 66.62 -7.48
C LEU A 707 11.47 67.59 -6.27
N ARG A 708 12.49 67.42 -5.38
CA ARG A 708 13.49 68.42 -4.93
C ARG A 708 13.22 69.45 -3.80
N LYS A 709 14.18 69.43 -2.85
CA LYS A 709 14.74 70.52 -2.01
C LYS A 709 13.84 71.09 -0.90
N LEU A 710 14.34 71.46 0.29
CA LEU A 710 15.59 71.16 1.02
C LEU A 710 15.45 71.67 2.48
N SER A 711 15.99 70.92 3.46
CA SER A 711 16.53 71.30 4.80
C SER A 711 15.91 70.42 5.91
N ARG A 712 16.61 69.46 6.54
CA ARG A 712 17.82 69.45 7.40
C ARG A 712 17.51 69.57 8.90
N SER A 713 18.22 68.74 9.69
CA SER A 713 18.21 68.60 11.16
C SER A 713 16.96 67.87 11.72
N LEU A 714 17.04 66.89 12.63
CA LEU A 714 18.20 66.30 13.34
C LEU A 714 18.11 64.76 13.44
N ASN A 715 19.30 64.17 13.53
CA ASN A 715 19.72 62.83 13.99
C ASN A 715 18.74 62.01 14.86
N LYS A 716 18.81 60.67 14.91
CA LYS A 716 19.97 59.79 14.60
C LYS A 716 19.53 58.40 14.08
N LYS A 717 20.42 57.75 13.33
CA LYS A 717 20.27 56.44 12.67
C LYS A 717 21.29 55.45 13.27
N SER A 718 21.12 54.16 12.97
CA SER A 718 22.10 53.06 13.08
C SER A 718 22.51 52.66 14.52
N SER A 719 23.11 51.49 14.78
CA SER A 719 23.58 50.38 13.92
C SER A 719 23.65 49.10 14.79
N GLU A 720 23.14 47.96 14.32
CA GLU A 720 23.90 46.81 13.77
C GLU A 720 24.47 45.83 14.82
N GLU A 721 23.98 44.60 14.72
CA GLU A 721 24.71 43.30 14.77
C GLU A 721 26.06 43.22 15.51
N SER A 722 26.16 42.33 16.50
CA SER A 722 26.70 40.96 16.27
C SER A 722 26.86 40.17 17.59
N ASP A 723 27.19 38.88 17.43
CA ASP A 723 27.88 38.01 18.40
C ASP A 723 27.14 37.49 19.64
N SER A 724 27.84 36.57 20.33
CA SER A 724 27.23 35.40 20.96
C SER A 724 27.95 34.98 22.25
N LEU A 725 27.16 34.45 23.21
CA LEU A 725 27.60 33.90 24.51
C LEU A 725 28.19 34.97 25.48
N PRO A 726 28.30 34.75 26.81
CA PRO A 726 27.87 33.60 27.63
C PRO A 726 27.05 33.99 28.90
N SER A 727 26.67 32.97 29.69
CA SER A 727 26.68 32.93 31.18
C SER A 727 26.48 34.23 32.01
N GLY A 728 25.29 34.39 32.61
CA GLY A 728 25.13 34.80 34.02
C GLY A 728 25.27 36.27 34.45
N THR A 729 24.23 36.84 35.10
CA THR A 729 24.31 38.10 35.87
C THR A 729 23.30 38.20 37.03
N MET A 730 23.75 38.89 38.08
CA MET A 730 23.36 38.94 39.50
C MET A 730 21.94 39.43 39.85
N VAL A 731 21.22 38.75 40.77
CA VAL A 731 19.94 39.21 41.38
C VAL A 731 20.12 39.48 42.89
N ILE A 732 19.77 40.68 43.35
CA ILE A 732 19.66 41.03 44.78
C ILE A 732 18.22 41.46 45.08
N LYS A 733 17.57 40.82 46.05
CA LYS A 733 16.25 41.19 46.58
C LYS A 733 16.35 41.73 48.01
N THR A 734 15.49 42.67 48.35
CA THR A 734 15.22 43.18 49.72
C THR A 734 13.71 43.34 49.92
N ASP A 735 13.22 43.00 51.10
CA ASP A 735 11.80 42.66 51.34
C ASP A 735 10.91 43.85 51.73
N LYS A 736 9.68 43.93 51.19
CA LYS A 736 8.41 43.66 51.91
C LYS A 736 7.15 44.12 51.14
N SER A 737 6.11 43.29 51.26
CA SER A 737 4.69 43.51 50.90
C SER A 737 4.34 43.94 49.47
N ASP A 738 3.91 42.93 48.70
CA ASP A 738 2.75 42.95 47.82
C ASP A 738 2.78 43.95 46.65
N GLN A 739 3.59 43.61 45.65
CA GLN A 739 3.60 44.26 44.34
C GLN A 739 3.27 43.31 43.19
N GLU A 740 2.72 43.92 42.14
CA GLU A 740 2.43 43.35 40.83
C GLU A 740 3.69 42.88 40.07
N THR A 741 3.43 42.30 38.89
CA THR A 741 4.30 42.19 37.70
C THR A 741 5.17 40.93 37.49
N VAL A 742 4.87 40.30 36.35
CA VAL A 742 5.76 39.61 35.40
C VAL A 742 6.35 38.24 35.77
N PRO A 743 5.99 37.17 35.02
CA PRO A 743 6.81 35.97 34.92
C PRO A 743 7.94 36.18 33.91
N THR A 744 9.19 36.24 34.38
CA THR A 744 10.39 36.06 33.55
C THR A 744 10.99 34.66 33.73
N ASP A 745 10.30 33.66 33.18
CA ASP A 745 10.99 32.42 32.78
C ASP A 745 11.75 32.68 31.47
N SER A 746 12.97 33.21 31.58
CA SER A 746 14.09 33.04 30.63
C SER A 746 15.28 33.97 30.96
N LEU A 747 16.07 33.62 31.97
CA LEU A 747 17.49 34.01 32.02
C LEU A 747 18.39 32.79 32.27
N PRO A 748 19.56 32.69 31.60
CA PRO A 748 20.31 31.45 31.49
C PRO A 748 21.26 31.16 32.66
N SER A 749 21.70 29.90 32.74
CA SER A 749 22.74 29.39 33.65
C SER A 749 23.99 30.29 33.67
N GLY A 750 24.50 30.58 34.88
CA GLY A 750 25.76 31.31 35.07
C GLY A 750 25.77 32.41 36.14
N THR A 751 24.61 32.82 36.64
CA THR A 751 24.49 33.98 37.54
C THR A 751 25.14 33.75 38.90
N MET A 752 26.21 34.51 39.19
CA MET A 752 26.77 34.61 40.55
C MET A 752 26.13 35.80 41.30
N VAL A 753 25.79 35.61 42.58
CA VAL A 753 25.43 36.68 43.52
C VAL A 753 26.23 36.51 44.80
N ILE A 754 27.01 37.53 45.14
CA ILE A 754 27.82 37.53 46.37
C ILE A 754 27.01 38.21 47.48
N LYS A 755 26.69 37.45 48.54
CA LYS A 755 26.44 37.99 49.89
C LYS A 755 27.64 37.63 50.76
N LYS A 756 28.03 38.54 51.65
CA LYS A 756 29.29 38.45 52.41
C LYS A 756 29.08 37.83 53.79
N ASP A 757 29.69 36.65 53.95
CA ASP A 757 30.26 35.95 55.12
C ASP A 757 29.63 36.05 56.53
N GLU A 758 29.46 34.87 57.15
CA GLU A 758 30.15 34.52 58.42
C GLU A 758 30.19 32.97 58.63
N THR A 759 31.38 32.33 58.54
CA THR A 759 31.80 31.02 59.15
C THR A 759 31.04 29.71 58.78
N ASP A 760 31.60 28.48 58.73
CA ASP A 760 32.98 27.95 58.86
C ASP A 760 33.17 26.55 58.21
N ASN A 761 34.42 26.20 57.84
CA ASN A 761 35.08 24.88 57.70
C ASN A 761 34.54 23.65 56.89
N SER A 762 35.29 23.32 55.82
CA SER A 762 35.93 22.01 55.48
C SER A 762 35.23 20.89 54.63
N LEU A 763 36.08 20.21 53.84
CA LEU A 763 35.91 19.25 52.73
C LEU A 763 36.43 17.82 53.14
N PRO A 764 36.54 16.77 52.27
CA PRO A 764 35.69 16.26 51.15
C PRO A 764 35.55 14.68 51.11
N LEU A 765 34.98 14.15 50.00
CA LEU A 765 35.36 12.95 49.20
C LEU A 765 34.35 11.75 49.05
N SER A 766 34.09 11.42 47.77
CA SER A 766 33.90 10.10 47.10
C SER A 766 32.75 9.10 47.41
N ASP A 767 32.39 8.40 46.32
CA ASP A 767 31.86 7.02 46.19
C ASP A 767 30.35 6.70 46.19
N SER A 768 30.08 5.44 45.83
CA SER A 768 28.94 4.91 45.05
C SER A 768 27.74 4.38 45.86
N LEU A 769 26.66 4.05 45.13
CA LEU A 769 25.65 2.98 45.33
C LEU A 769 25.94 1.91 46.42
N PRO A 770 24.92 1.17 46.96
CA PRO A 770 23.44 1.33 46.92
C PRO A 770 22.72 0.99 48.27
N SER A 771 21.38 0.92 48.25
CA SER A 771 20.49 0.04 49.08
C SER A 771 20.57 0.06 50.62
N GLY A 772 19.43 0.27 51.32
CA GLY A 772 19.30 -0.25 52.70
C GLY A 772 18.32 0.40 53.70
N THR A 773 17.00 0.19 53.52
CA THR A 773 16.09 -0.37 54.56
C THR A 773 15.81 0.34 55.92
N MET A 774 14.54 0.20 56.36
CA MET A 774 13.92 0.41 57.69
C MET A 774 13.56 1.86 58.13
N LYS A 775 12.30 2.28 58.42
CA LYS A 775 11.01 1.66 58.87
C LYS A 775 10.88 1.48 60.39
N ILE A 776 9.88 2.12 61.00
CA ILE A 776 8.94 1.58 62.03
C ILE A 776 7.77 2.55 62.25
N LYS A 777 6.65 2.03 62.77
CA LYS A 777 5.34 2.70 62.99
C LYS A 777 5.11 3.06 64.47
N SER A 778 4.01 3.78 64.73
CA SER A 778 2.99 3.49 65.75
C SER A 778 1.64 3.99 65.19
N ASP A 779 0.59 3.18 64.99
CA ASP A 779 -0.40 2.66 65.98
C ASP A 779 -1.33 3.81 66.47
N GLU A 780 -2.63 3.63 66.75
CA GLU A 780 -3.46 2.46 67.06
C GLU A 780 -4.94 2.77 66.69
N GLU A 781 -5.74 1.83 66.17
CA GLU A 781 -6.81 1.08 66.87
C GLU A 781 -7.62 0.27 65.79
N ILE A 782 -8.89 -0.11 65.98
CA ILE A 782 -9.47 -1.35 66.56
C ILE A 782 -10.74 -1.66 65.72
N ASN A 783 -11.19 -2.90 65.44
CA ASN A 783 -10.81 -4.25 65.88
C ASN A 783 -10.89 -5.28 64.71
N ALA A 784 -10.68 -6.56 65.03
CA ALA A 784 -10.91 -7.76 64.20
C ALA A 784 -12.06 -8.61 64.86
N PRO A 785 -12.25 -9.95 64.69
CA PRO A 785 -11.46 -10.94 63.94
C PRO A 785 -12.17 -12.13 63.21
N LEU A 786 -11.49 -12.64 62.16
CA LEU A 786 -11.23 -14.09 61.85
C LEU A 786 -12.42 -15.05 61.54
N LEU A 787 -12.29 -16.18 60.82
CA LEU A 787 -11.13 -16.97 60.35
C LEU A 787 -11.46 -17.86 59.11
N ALA A 788 -10.44 -18.14 58.29
CA ALA A 788 -10.15 -19.40 57.56
C ALA A 788 -11.02 -19.95 56.39
N LYS A 789 -10.31 -20.03 55.24
CA LYS A 789 -9.96 -21.24 54.45
C LYS A 789 -10.83 -21.74 53.27
N ASP A 790 -10.09 -21.87 52.16
CA ASP A 790 -10.00 -22.99 51.21
C ASP A 790 -11.17 -23.37 50.27
N SER A 791 -10.73 -23.63 49.03
CA SER A 791 -11.28 -24.58 48.04
C SER A 791 -12.41 -24.18 47.06
N LEU A 792 -12.05 -24.30 45.77
CA LEU A 792 -12.74 -25.01 44.68
C LEU A 792 -14.26 -24.85 44.44
N SER A 793 -14.54 -24.49 43.18
CA SER A 793 -15.58 -25.05 42.30
C SER A 793 -17.06 -24.74 42.55
N SER A 794 -17.78 -24.50 41.44
CA SER A 794 -19.22 -24.76 41.19
C SER A 794 -20.22 -24.59 42.36
N SER A 795 -21.32 -23.86 42.19
CA SER A 795 -22.40 -24.38 41.34
C SER A 795 -23.63 -23.46 41.24
N SER A 796 -24.48 -23.82 40.28
CA SER A 796 -25.89 -23.50 40.04
C SER A 796 -26.79 -22.91 41.17
N VAL A 797 -27.50 -21.84 40.80
CA VAL A 797 -29.00 -21.73 40.77
C VAL A 797 -29.80 -21.29 42.02
N LYS A 798 -30.59 -20.22 41.80
CA LYS A 798 -31.84 -19.76 42.48
C LYS A 798 -31.79 -19.24 43.93
N SER A 799 -32.22 -17.99 44.10
CA SER A 799 -33.57 -17.73 44.63
C SER A 799 -34.18 -16.43 44.05
N THR A 800 -35.47 -16.18 44.30
CA THR A 800 -36.30 -15.21 43.57
C THR A 800 -36.94 -14.15 44.48
N LYS A 801 -37.19 -12.94 43.95
CA LYS A 801 -38.51 -12.25 44.03
C LYS A 801 -38.60 -10.95 43.20
N LYS A 802 -39.46 -10.99 42.18
CA LYS A 802 -40.65 -10.12 41.93
C LYS A 802 -40.60 -8.66 42.45
N THR A 803 -41.07 -7.61 41.73
CA THR A 803 -41.88 -7.50 40.49
C THR A 803 -42.01 -6.03 40.06
N LYS A 804 -42.20 -5.76 38.76
CA LYS A 804 -43.19 -4.76 38.30
C LYS A 804 -43.75 -5.19 36.93
N LYS A 805 -45.01 -4.83 36.67
CA LYS A 805 -45.83 -5.34 35.55
C LYS A 805 -45.72 -4.46 34.30
N GLU A 806 -45.86 -5.09 33.13
CA GLU A 806 -46.28 -4.47 31.88
C GLU A 806 -47.81 -4.34 31.79
N LEU A 807 -48.28 -3.40 30.94
CA LEU A 807 -49.58 -3.33 30.25
C LEU A 807 -49.63 -1.98 29.51
N PRO A 808 -50.27 -1.87 28.32
CA PRO A 808 -50.21 -2.77 27.17
C PRO A 808 -49.82 -2.02 25.86
N SER A 809 -49.70 -2.77 24.76
CA SER A 809 -49.82 -2.25 23.41
C SER A 809 -51.19 -1.58 23.16
N ASP A 810 -51.26 -0.73 22.12
CA ASP A 810 -52.42 0.07 21.70
C ASP A 810 -52.78 1.27 22.59
N THR A 811 -51.94 2.30 22.56
CA THR A 811 -52.39 3.69 22.79
C THR A 811 -51.59 4.65 21.91
N VAL A 812 -52.25 5.24 20.91
CA VAL A 812 -51.66 6.31 20.08
C VAL A 812 -51.66 7.61 20.87
N VAL A 813 -50.48 8.18 21.11
CA VAL A 813 -50.32 9.50 21.73
C VAL A 813 -49.76 10.47 20.69
N ILE A 814 -50.63 11.29 20.11
CA ILE A 814 -50.21 12.42 19.28
C ILE A 814 -49.69 13.53 20.19
N ARG A 815 -48.41 13.90 20.06
CA ARG A 815 -47.86 15.16 20.59
C ARG A 815 -47.44 16.05 19.42
N PRO A 816 -47.85 17.33 19.38
CA PRO A 816 -47.44 18.24 18.31
C PRO A 816 -46.01 18.77 18.54
N SER A 817 -45.17 18.60 17.51
CA SER A 817 -44.06 19.47 17.07
C SER A 817 -43.16 20.19 18.11
N GLU A 818 -41.87 19.82 18.07
CA GLU A 818 -40.78 20.81 17.91
C GLU A 818 -39.78 20.34 16.83
N ASN A 819 -40.25 20.24 15.58
CA ASN A 819 -39.34 20.11 14.43
C ASN A 819 -38.75 21.48 14.09
N GLY A 820 -37.67 21.84 14.78
CA GLY A 820 -36.78 22.90 14.31
C GLY A 820 -36.27 22.56 12.91
N LYS A 821 -36.49 23.46 11.94
CA LYS A 821 -36.06 23.29 10.55
C LYS A 821 -34.53 23.30 10.47
N LYS A 822 -33.87 22.14 10.59
CA LYS A 822 -32.50 21.99 10.11
C LYS A 822 -32.52 22.05 8.58
N GLY A 823 -31.75 23.00 8.03
CA GLY A 823 -31.54 23.11 6.59
C GLY A 823 -30.87 21.85 6.03
N MET A 824 -30.84 21.73 4.70
CA MET A 824 -29.94 20.77 4.05
C MET A 824 -28.50 21.28 4.17
N SER A 825 -27.59 20.45 4.67
CA SER A 825 -26.15 20.75 4.66
C SER A 825 -25.60 20.60 3.25
N PHE A 826 -25.56 21.68 2.50
CA PHE A 826 -25.07 21.70 1.11
C PHE A 826 -23.57 22.05 1.01
N SER A 827 -22.78 21.68 2.03
CA SER A 827 -21.31 21.90 2.06
C SER A 827 -20.60 21.35 0.81
N PHE A 828 -21.10 20.22 0.28
CA PHE A 828 -20.54 19.52 -0.88
C PHE A 828 -20.48 20.35 -2.19
N ILE A 829 -21.26 21.43 -2.34
CA ILE A 829 -21.28 22.18 -3.61
C ILE A 829 -19.95 22.91 -3.87
N LYS A 830 -19.16 23.17 -2.81
CA LYS A 830 -17.79 23.70 -2.95
C LYS A 830 -16.81 22.68 -3.56
N ASP A 831 -17.07 21.39 -3.40
CA ASP A 831 -16.19 20.28 -3.80
C ASP A 831 -16.65 19.56 -5.09
N LEU A 832 -17.80 19.93 -5.67
CA LEU A 832 -18.31 19.34 -6.91
C LEU A 832 -17.43 19.67 -8.12
N GLY A 833 -16.78 18.63 -8.68
CA GLY A 833 -16.04 18.69 -9.95
C GLY A 833 -16.86 19.13 -11.18
N ILE A 834 -18.18 19.27 -11.04
CA ILE A 834 -19.08 19.89 -12.02
C ILE A 834 -18.70 21.37 -12.28
N PHE A 835 -18.10 22.04 -11.29
CA PHE A 835 -17.80 23.48 -11.30
C PHE A 835 -16.32 23.83 -11.51
N HIS A 836 -15.47 22.88 -11.91
CA HIS A 836 -14.11 23.23 -12.35
C HIS A 836 -14.15 24.23 -13.51
N ARG A 837 -13.51 25.39 -13.31
CA ARG A 837 -13.51 26.52 -14.23
C ARG A 837 -12.92 26.12 -15.59
N SER A 838 -13.82 25.79 -16.53
CA SER A 838 -13.46 25.24 -17.82
C SER A 838 -12.69 26.24 -18.69
N LYS A 839 -11.37 26.04 -18.81
CA LYS A 839 -10.54 26.79 -19.77
C LYS A 839 -11.00 26.66 -21.23
N LYS A 840 -11.85 25.68 -21.56
CA LYS A 840 -12.37 25.45 -22.93
C LYS A 840 -13.37 26.50 -23.42
N ALA A 841 -13.89 27.39 -22.55
CA ALA A 841 -14.81 28.45 -22.99
C ALA A 841 -14.16 29.47 -23.96
N ALA A 842 -12.82 29.59 -23.95
CA ALA A 842 -12.08 30.53 -24.81
C ALA A 842 -11.76 30.00 -26.23
N ASP A 843 -11.85 28.69 -26.45
CA ASP A 843 -11.40 28.05 -27.71
C ASP A 843 -12.55 27.75 -28.70
N ALA A 844 -13.77 28.24 -28.42
CA ALA A 844 -14.97 27.95 -29.21
C ALA A 844 -15.18 28.88 -30.44
N GLU A 845 -14.10 29.48 -30.98
CA GLU A 845 -14.13 30.21 -32.25
C GLU A 845 -13.39 29.46 -33.37
N PRO A 846 -13.90 29.45 -34.62
CA PRO A 846 -13.27 28.74 -35.73
C PRO A 846 -12.07 29.52 -36.28
N LYS A 847 -10.84 29.18 -35.83
CA LYS A 847 -9.61 29.74 -36.41
C LYS A 847 -8.90 28.76 -37.35
N SER A 848 -8.47 29.31 -38.47
CA SER A 848 -8.08 28.59 -39.69
C SER A 848 -6.67 28.01 -39.65
N ARG A 849 -6.44 27.01 -40.51
CA ARG A 849 -5.15 26.35 -40.78
C ARG A 849 -3.99 27.33 -40.99
N VAL A 850 -2.88 27.13 -40.27
CA VAL A 850 -1.50 27.08 -40.84
C VAL A 850 -0.71 25.99 -40.10
N SER A 851 0.25 25.34 -40.77
CA SER A 851 0.93 24.14 -40.28
C SER A 851 2.47 24.20 -40.44
N ARG A 852 3.20 23.59 -39.47
CA ARG A 852 4.65 23.24 -39.51
C ARG A 852 5.59 24.48 -39.46
N PHE A 853 6.78 24.45 -38.85
CA PHE A 853 7.74 23.34 -38.64
C PHE A 853 8.37 23.29 -37.23
N LYS A 854 8.98 22.13 -36.90
CA LYS A 854 9.87 21.91 -35.74
C LYS A 854 11.34 22.24 -36.09
N LYS A 855 12.11 22.78 -35.15
CA LYS A 855 13.26 22.08 -34.50
C LYS A 855 14.00 22.92 -33.44
N VAL A 856 14.11 22.33 -32.24
CA VAL A 856 15.33 22.14 -31.41
C VAL A 856 16.40 23.24 -31.40
N ASP A 857 16.49 23.97 -30.28
CA ASP A 857 17.57 23.94 -29.27
C ASP A 857 17.12 24.91 -28.14
N SER A 858 17.53 24.90 -26.87
CA SER A 858 18.30 24.06 -25.95
C SER A 858 18.25 24.84 -24.60
N VAL A 859 18.71 24.29 -23.48
CA VAL A 859 18.92 25.01 -22.20
C VAL A 859 17.65 25.55 -21.47
N ARG A 860 16.84 24.64 -20.90
CA ARG A 860 16.26 24.85 -19.55
C ARG A 860 15.99 23.58 -18.73
N THR A 861 16.69 22.50 -19.06
CA THR A 861 16.53 21.18 -18.45
C THR A 861 17.49 21.00 -17.25
N ALA A 862 17.21 21.65 -16.12
CA ALA A 862 18.07 21.55 -14.93
C ALA A 862 17.41 21.69 -13.54
N LEU A 863 16.18 22.22 -13.42
CA LEU A 863 15.74 22.84 -12.16
C LEU A 863 14.46 22.32 -11.49
N LEU A 864 13.72 21.37 -12.05
CA LEU A 864 12.51 20.80 -11.42
C LEU A 864 12.40 19.27 -11.57
N ARG A 865 13.46 18.55 -11.15
CA ARG A 865 13.31 17.16 -10.69
C ARG A 865 13.20 17.18 -9.17
N GLY A 866 11.97 17.11 -8.67
CA GLY A 866 11.70 16.85 -7.26
C GLY A 866 12.00 15.40 -6.94
N ASP A 867 13.27 15.11 -6.68
CA ASP A 867 13.75 13.92 -5.96
C ASP A 867 15.10 14.30 -5.32
N GLY A 868 15.12 14.43 -4.00
CA GLY A 868 16.25 15.01 -3.28
C GLY A 868 15.81 15.75 -2.03
N SER A 869 15.60 15.00 -0.95
CA SER A 869 15.53 15.58 0.38
C SER A 869 16.88 16.21 0.73
N ASN A 870 16.96 17.54 0.63
CA ASN A 870 18.11 18.33 1.08
C ASN A 870 18.21 18.28 2.61
N ARG A 871 18.71 17.16 3.14
CA ARG A 871 19.22 17.13 4.51
C ARG A 871 20.47 18.00 4.57
N HIS A 872 20.43 19.04 5.40
CA HIS A 872 21.62 19.82 5.76
C HIS A 872 22.72 18.88 6.26
N LYS A 873 23.95 19.12 5.80
CA LYS A 873 25.14 18.34 6.15
C LYS A 873 25.57 18.61 7.60
N ALA A 874 24.90 18.01 8.57
CA ALA A 874 25.58 17.60 9.79
C ALA A 874 26.52 16.42 9.44
N LYS A 875 27.82 16.55 9.73
CA LYS A 875 28.80 15.46 9.53
C LYS A 875 28.65 14.38 10.62
N GLY A 876 27.53 13.66 10.62
CA GLY A 876 27.40 12.40 11.35
C GLY A 876 28.16 11.26 10.63
N PRO A 877 28.68 10.26 11.37
CA PRO A 877 29.43 9.16 10.76
C PRO A 877 28.51 8.31 9.87
N GLN A 878 28.86 8.19 8.58
CA GLN A 878 28.13 7.34 7.65
C GLN A 878 28.23 5.86 8.04
N ARG A 879 27.09 5.16 7.95
CA ARG A 879 26.99 3.68 7.96
C ARG A 879 28.05 3.10 7.02
N LEU A 880 28.61 1.93 7.36
CA LEU A 880 29.25 1.10 6.33
C LEU A 880 28.18 0.80 5.29
N ARG A 881 28.50 1.03 4.02
CA ARG A 881 27.58 0.78 2.93
C ARG A 881 27.75 -0.66 2.48
N VAL A 882 26.71 -1.27 1.93
CA VAL A 882 26.86 -2.62 1.35
C VAL A 882 27.74 -2.59 0.07
N GLU A 883 28.05 -1.38 -0.41
CA GLU A 883 29.13 -1.04 -1.35
C GLU A 883 30.53 -1.44 -0.85
N ASP A 884 30.76 -1.50 0.47
CA ASP A 884 32.05 -1.87 1.09
C ASP A 884 32.29 -3.40 1.11
N ILE A 885 31.32 -4.21 0.66
CA ILE A 885 31.53 -5.64 0.44
C ILE A 885 32.41 -5.80 -0.80
N ASN A 886 33.54 -6.51 -0.67
CA ASN A 886 34.20 -7.05 -1.85
C ASN A 886 33.28 -8.09 -2.50
N TRP A 887 32.62 -7.69 -3.58
CA TRP A 887 31.78 -8.57 -4.38
C TRP A 887 32.60 -9.40 -5.35
N ASP A 888 33.82 -8.99 -5.70
CA ASP A 888 34.62 -9.63 -6.73
C ASP A 888 35.56 -10.71 -6.17
N PRO A 889 35.72 -11.85 -6.88
CA PRO A 889 36.70 -12.84 -6.47
C PRO A 889 38.10 -12.23 -6.53
N VAL A 890 38.99 -12.68 -5.64
CA VAL A 890 40.41 -12.36 -5.73
C VAL A 890 40.93 -12.97 -7.03
N THR A 891 41.20 -12.13 -8.04
CA THR A 891 41.80 -12.60 -9.29
C THR A 891 43.26 -12.97 -9.02
N SER A 892 43.64 -14.19 -9.38
CA SER A 892 44.99 -14.74 -9.22
C SER A 892 46.08 -14.04 -10.06
N ASP A 893 45.70 -13.02 -10.85
CA ASP A 893 46.54 -12.37 -11.84
C ASP A 893 47.24 -11.11 -11.32
N VAL A 894 47.60 -11.09 -10.02
CA VAL A 894 48.56 -10.11 -9.49
C VAL A 894 49.94 -10.76 -9.46
N ASN A 895 50.69 -10.55 -10.54
CA ASN A 895 52.15 -10.74 -10.50
C ASN A 895 52.72 -9.90 -9.35
N GLU A 896 53.37 -10.54 -8.39
CA GLU A 896 54.08 -9.83 -7.32
C GLU A 896 55.10 -8.85 -7.93
N PRO A 897 55.08 -7.56 -7.57
CA PRO A 897 56.17 -6.67 -7.92
C PRO A 897 57.39 -7.08 -7.10
N SER A 898 58.40 -7.62 -7.78
CA SER A 898 59.65 -8.09 -7.19
C SER A 898 60.21 -7.14 -6.13
N LEU A 899 60.37 -7.62 -4.90
CA LEU A 899 61.02 -6.91 -3.80
C LEU A 899 62.43 -6.48 -4.19
N ARG A 900 62.61 -5.21 -4.56
CA ARG A 900 63.93 -4.58 -4.63
C ARG A 900 64.40 -4.26 -3.22
N THR A 901 65.33 -5.04 -2.73
CA THR A 901 66.10 -4.77 -1.51
C THR A 901 66.95 -3.52 -1.69
N ASN A 902 66.60 -2.45 -0.97
CA ASN A 902 67.52 -1.33 -0.71
C ASN A 902 67.96 -1.40 0.75
N SER A 903 69.16 -1.93 0.98
CA SER A 903 69.84 -1.92 2.27
C SER A 903 70.16 -0.48 2.68
N PRO A 904 69.97 -0.08 3.95
CA PRO A 904 70.60 1.12 4.48
C PRO A 904 72.11 0.85 4.70
N GLN A 905 72.92 1.90 4.58
CA GLN A 905 74.33 1.84 4.96
C GLN A 905 74.47 1.81 6.49
N VAL A 906 75.13 0.76 7.01
CA VAL A 906 76.36 0.78 7.83
C VAL A 906 76.73 -0.66 8.17
#